data_AF-A0A2E3UQF4-F1
#
_entry.id   AF-A0A2E3UQF4-F1
#
_cell.length_a   1.000
_cell.length_b   1.000
_cell.length_c   1.000
_cell.angle_alpha   90.00
_cell.angle_beta   90.00
_cell.angle_gamma   90.00
#
_symmetry.space_group_name_H-M   'P 1'
#
loop_
_entity.id
_entity.type
_entity.pdbx_description
1 polymer ?
#
loop_
_entity_poly.entity_id
_entity_poly.type
_entity_poly.pdbx_seq_one_letter_code
_entity_poly.pdbx_strand_id
1 'polypeptide(L)'
;MQRGQSTQLNGRKLSTMVSILNKSVATACAALLTLVLILPATAQENATPNGIADDRADAYAFTNANIYQSDGSFISGGTLLIRDGRILEINENTSVPGGFFEIDLSGRYIYPGLIDIYTDYGISELEREDNNGAAENLLPSDQAFNINDAIRSNFRASTVFTHDEEEREKYRELGFSAVLSLRPDGIARGTSALITLGNRNANESIIAPDIAAHYSLDKGSSAQSMPSSLMGAFALLRQTYLDAQWFNGQDPRPFTDDSLESWIRIQALPQIMEVDNWQEALTADRIGDEFNTQYLLKTAGDSYRRADLMKNTGATLIVPIDFPEAPSVEDTLTSDEVSLEVLKHWELAPFNASILAESEIPFAITSSDGEANFWDSLRMSVKNGLPRQLAIDAITRVPASILGLTELVGQLTPNALANFLITSGPLFTDDSLILENWIQGDRYVINSDYDDREGVYELTIEDQNFQLELSFDEGEALAELALPGDETQQANLDLSDDLISLSFVIDNEGNRVRLSGWPDGSGWRGTGRTPSGALVDWQLTRSGNLEDGSTESIGDELAELPSPVLYPFSAYGRQVAPEQQDFLVRGATVWTNEDEGVVVTDVLVLDGRIAEIGDGISATGVTIIDGASKHLTPGIIDEHSHIALFNINEGQANSSMVRMKDVVNSENINIYRNLAGGVVAAQLLHGSANPIGGQSALIKMRWGAPAQDLLIEEADEFIKFALGENVKRSRNPASIRYPQTRMGVEQVFVNAFSQAQEYDKAWDEYNSLSRNQRRNTVAPRRDLVKETMLEILNGERFVTSHSYVQSEINMLMHVADNFDFNINTFTHILEGYKVADKMAQHGAGGSTFSDWWGYKWEVRYAIPYNAALMQQAGVVVALNSDDAEMSRRLNQEAAKAVKYGNVSEVDALKMVTLNPAILLHLDDRMGSIREGKDADLVLWSDHPLSVYAVAETTWIEGVPYYDRQEDILLRQRIARERARIIASITRDESGASNVTCY
;
A
#
# COMPACT_ATOMS: atom_id res chain seq x y z
N MET A 1 36.68 -10.52 82.34
CA MET A 1 37.44 -11.41 83.24
C MET A 1 37.46 -12.82 82.64
N GLN A 2 38.67 -13.39 82.52
CA GLN A 2 39.06 -14.82 82.45
C GLN A 2 38.34 -15.77 81.47
N ARG A 3 39.06 -16.30 80.45
CA ARG A 3 39.74 -17.65 80.38
C ARG A 3 38.73 -18.81 80.45
N GLY A 4 38.74 -19.85 79.61
CA GLY A 4 39.64 -20.32 78.56
C GLY A 4 39.41 -21.83 78.32
N GLN A 5 39.55 -22.25 77.05
CA GLN A 5 40.07 -23.52 76.53
C GLN A 5 39.40 -24.90 76.75
N SER A 6 39.33 -25.58 75.58
CA SER A 6 39.40 -27.03 75.28
C SER A 6 38.10 -27.83 75.45
N THR A 7 37.66 -28.68 74.52
CA THR A 7 38.48 -29.68 73.80
C THR A 7 37.80 -30.13 72.51
N GLN A 8 38.57 -30.14 71.41
CA GLN A 8 38.34 -30.94 70.20
C GLN A 8 38.23 -32.42 70.56
N LEU A 9 37.17 -33.11 70.12
CA LEU A 9 37.15 -34.54 69.73
C LEU A 9 35.70 -34.89 69.37
N ASN A 10 35.34 -34.74 68.09
CA ASN A 10 34.25 -35.48 67.41
C ASN A 10 33.97 -35.03 65.95
N GLY A 11 34.73 -34.07 65.40
CA GLY A 11 34.50 -33.53 64.05
C GLY A 11 34.76 -34.47 62.87
N ARG A 12 35.37 -35.65 63.06
CA ARG A 12 35.72 -36.56 61.95
C ARG A 12 34.76 -37.73 61.72
N LYS A 13 33.78 -37.97 62.61
CA LYS A 13 32.72 -38.98 62.38
C LYS A 13 31.38 -38.39 61.95
N LEU A 14 31.12 -37.10 62.21
CA LEU A 14 29.90 -36.43 61.73
C LEU A 14 30.00 -35.97 60.27
N SER A 15 31.18 -35.54 59.79
CA SER A 15 31.32 -35.02 58.41
C SER A 15 31.15 -36.13 57.34
N THR A 16 31.52 -37.37 57.65
CA THR A 16 31.36 -38.50 56.72
C THR A 16 29.92 -39.03 56.71
N MET A 17 29.20 -38.99 57.83
CA MET A 17 27.78 -39.38 57.88
C MET A 17 26.85 -38.35 57.23
N VAL A 18 27.12 -37.04 57.35
CA VAL A 18 26.32 -35.99 56.69
C VAL A 18 26.57 -35.94 55.18
N SER A 19 27.78 -36.26 54.73
CA SER A 19 28.09 -36.38 53.28
C SER A 19 27.41 -37.57 52.61
N ILE A 20 27.15 -38.67 53.35
CA ILE A 20 26.50 -39.87 52.81
C ILE A 20 24.97 -39.67 52.83
N LEU A 21 24.40 -39.05 53.87
CA LEU A 21 22.97 -38.71 53.88
C LEU A 21 22.59 -37.66 52.82
N ASN A 22 23.39 -36.61 52.60
CA ASN A 22 23.07 -35.59 51.58
C ASN A 22 23.22 -36.11 50.15
N LYS A 23 24.11 -37.07 49.88
CA LYS A 23 24.18 -37.73 48.57
C LYS A 23 23.00 -38.67 48.34
N SER A 24 22.56 -39.41 49.35
CA SER A 24 21.39 -40.29 49.23
C SER A 24 20.08 -39.51 49.07
N VAL A 25 19.92 -38.36 49.72
CA VAL A 25 18.72 -37.50 49.57
C VAL A 25 18.75 -36.73 48.25
N ALA A 26 19.91 -36.23 47.79
CA ALA A 26 20.02 -35.57 46.48
C ALA A 26 19.84 -36.56 45.32
N THR A 27 20.30 -37.81 45.44
CA THR A 27 20.10 -38.83 44.41
C THR A 27 18.67 -39.37 44.42
N ALA A 28 18.00 -39.44 45.58
CA ALA A 28 16.59 -39.81 45.67
C ALA A 28 15.66 -38.69 45.18
N CYS A 29 15.99 -37.41 45.42
CA CYS A 29 15.25 -36.27 44.86
C CYS A 29 15.51 -36.09 43.37
N ALA A 30 16.73 -36.33 42.88
CA ALA A 30 17.02 -36.32 41.44
C ALA A 30 16.35 -37.50 40.72
N ALA A 31 16.29 -38.68 41.34
CA ALA A 31 15.56 -39.84 40.82
C ALA A 31 14.03 -39.63 40.87
N LEU A 32 13.47 -38.96 41.90
CA LEU A 32 12.05 -38.58 41.91
C LEU A 32 11.74 -37.48 40.90
N LEU A 33 12.63 -36.50 40.68
CA LEU A 33 12.43 -35.48 39.64
C LEU A 33 12.53 -36.08 38.24
N THR A 34 13.43 -37.03 38.00
CA THR A 34 13.49 -37.76 36.72
C THR A 34 12.36 -38.75 36.54
N LEU A 35 11.84 -39.38 37.61
CA LEU A 35 10.66 -40.26 37.50
C LEU A 35 9.34 -39.48 37.31
N VAL A 36 9.27 -38.22 37.77
CA VAL A 36 8.13 -37.32 37.53
C VAL A 36 8.22 -36.62 36.17
N LEU A 37 9.43 -36.45 35.61
CA LEU A 37 9.65 -35.95 34.25
C LEU A 37 9.51 -37.02 33.14
N ILE A 38 9.23 -38.28 33.49
CA ILE A 38 8.97 -39.39 32.55
C ILE A 38 7.51 -39.87 32.62
N LEU A 39 6.65 -39.21 33.40
CA LEU A 39 5.22 -39.42 33.20
C LEU A 39 4.82 -38.70 31.92
N PRO A 40 4.29 -39.39 30.89
CA PRO A 40 3.64 -38.70 29.79
C PRO A 40 2.55 -37.87 30.45
N ALA A 41 2.65 -36.55 30.32
CA ALA A 41 1.50 -35.69 30.53
C ALA A 41 0.50 -36.10 29.44
N THR A 42 -0.36 -37.07 29.76
CA THR A 42 -1.58 -37.27 28.99
C THR A 42 -2.36 -35.98 29.18
N ALA A 43 -2.25 -35.08 28.21
CA ALA A 43 -3.17 -33.97 28.09
C ALA A 43 -4.57 -34.58 28.17
N GLN A 44 -5.36 -34.14 29.14
CA GLN A 44 -6.71 -34.61 29.28
C GLN A 44 -7.46 -34.12 28.04
N GLU A 45 -7.97 -35.04 27.21
CA GLU A 45 -8.82 -34.67 26.08
C GLU A 45 -10.02 -33.90 26.61
N ASN A 46 -10.15 -32.64 26.20
CA ASN A 46 -11.21 -31.74 26.66
C ASN A 46 -12.52 -31.92 25.87
N ALA A 47 -12.53 -32.83 24.89
CA ALA A 47 -13.68 -33.18 24.08
C ALA A 47 -13.88 -34.70 24.12
N THR A 48 -15.11 -35.16 24.27
CA THR A 48 -15.44 -36.60 24.15
C THR A 48 -15.62 -36.92 22.67
N PRO A 49 -14.83 -37.83 22.06
CA PRO A 49 -15.01 -38.22 20.67
C PRO A 49 -16.43 -38.76 20.47
N ASN A 50 -17.18 -38.20 19.52
CA ASN A 50 -18.50 -38.71 19.15
C ASN A 50 -18.34 -39.72 18.01
N GLY A 51 -17.80 -40.91 18.30
CA GLY A 51 -17.53 -41.93 17.29
C GLY A 51 -16.64 -43.08 17.76
N ILE A 52 -16.24 -43.93 16.82
CA ILE A 52 -15.20 -44.95 17.04
C ILE A 52 -13.86 -44.22 16.96
N ALA A 53 -13.06 -44.25 18.03
CA ALA A 53 -11.68 -43.78 17.99
C ALA A 53 -10.92 -44.64 16.96
N ASP A 54 -10.42 -43.99 15.92
CA ASP A 54 -9.67 -44.63 14.85
C ASP A 54 -8.17 -44.53 15.17
N ASP A 55 -7.65 -45.50 15.93
CA ASP A 55 -6.23 -45.62 16.32
C ASP A 55 -5.34 -46.18 15.18
N ARG A 56 -5.76 -46.07 13.91
CA ARG A 56 -4.87 -46.36 12.79
C ARG A 56 -3.72 -45.36 12.87
N ALA A 57 -2.49 -45.84 13.08
CA ALA A 57 -1.34 -44.99 13.35
C ALA A 57 -1.24 -43.86 12.31
N ASP A 58 -1.34 -42.61 12.75
CA ASP A 58 -1.11 -41.37 11.99
C ASP A 58 0.39 -41.22 11.67
N ALA A 59 1.01 -42.29 11.18
CA ALA A 59 2.43 -42.43 10.94
C ALA A 59 2.62 -42.80 9.47
N TYR A 60 3.00 -41.83 8.64
CA TYR A 60 3.23 -42.01 7.22
C TYR A 60 4.71 -41.80 6.86
N ALA A 61 5.20 -42.61 5.93
CA ALA A 61 6.51 -42.46 5.33
C ALA A 61 6.36 -42.21 3.84
N PHE A 62 6.66 -40.98 3.39
CA PHE A 62 6.64 -40.62 1.99
C PHE A 62 8.03 -40.85 1.40
N THR A 63 8.18 -41.88 0.57
CA THR A 63 9.49 -42.33 0.05
C THR A 63 9.69 -41.91 -1.40
N ASN A 64 10.96 -41.86 -1.83
CA ASN A 64 11.37 -41.57 -3.21
C ASN A 64 10.92 -40.20 -3.77
N ALA A 65 10.54 -39.26 -2.91
CA ALA A 65 10.10 -37.92 -3.31
C ALA A 65 11.28 -36.97 -3.58
N ASN A 66 11.03 -35.89 -4.33
CA ASN A 66 11.91 -34.73 -4.38
C ASN A 66 11.45 -33.72 -3.31
N ILE A 67 12.18 -33.60 -2.20
CA ILE A 67 11.74 -32.81 -1.04
C ILE A 67 12.41 -31.43 -1.04
N TYR A 68 11.63 -30.37 -1.17
CA TYR A 68 12.10 -28.98 -1.19
C TYR A 68 12.79 -28.58 0.12
N GLN A 69 13.92 -27.88 0.01
CA GLN A 69 14.70 -27.37 1.13
C GLN A 69 14.68 -25.83 1.14
N SER A 70 14.85 -25.24 2.32
CA SER A 70 14.82 -23.77 2.51
C SER A 70 15.89 -22.99 1.74
N ASP A 71 16.95 -23.66 1.27
CA ASP A 71 18.00 -23.07 0.44
C ASP A 71 17.67 -23.13 -1.07
N GLY A 72 16.47 -23.58 -1.44
CA GLY A 72 16.01 -23.72 -2.81
C GLY A 72 16.40 -25.05 -3.47
N SER A 73 17.16 -25.91 -2.79
CA SER A 73 17.55 -27.22 -3.29
C SER A 73 16.47 -28.29 -3.05
N PHE A 74 16.67 -29.47 -3.65
CA PHE A 74 15.83 -30.64 -3.41
C PHE A 74 16.65 -31.81 -2.87
N ILE A 75 16.09 -32.53 -1.91
CA ILE A 75 16.55 -33.88 -1.58
C ILE A 75 15.88 -34.83 -2.57
N SER A 76 16.62 -35.28 -3.58
CA SER A 76 16.12 -36.24 -4.57
C SER A 76 16.07 -37.66 -4.02
N GLY A 77 14.93 -38.34 -4.18
CA GLY A 77 14.72 -39.68 -3.65
C GLY A 77 14.62 -39.71 -2.11
N GLY A 78 14.26 -38.58 -1.51
CA GLY A 78 14.17 -38.42 -0.05
C GLY A 78 13.01 -39.17 0.58
N THR A 79 13.06 -39.30 1.90
CA THR A 79 12.00 -39.84 2.74
C THR A 79 11.55 -38.80 3.76
N LEU A 80 10.26 -38.44 3.77
CA LEU A 80 9.61 -37.63 4.80
C LEU A 80 8.83 -38.54 5.74
N LEU A 81 9.17 -38.52 7.04
CA LEU A 81 8.43 -39.25 8.07
C LEU A 81 7.54 -38.28 8.84
N ILE A 82 6.24 -38.55 8.90
CA ILE A 82 5.31 -37.80 9.75
C ILE A 82 4.68 -38.71 10.80
N ARG A 83 4.42 -38.17 11.99
CA ARG A 83 3.69 -38.85 13.05
C ARG A 83 2.84 -37.88 13.85
N ASP A 84 1.60 -38.25 14.13
CA ASP A 84 0.66 -37.48 14.98
C ASP A 84 0.52 -36.01 14.51
N GLY A 85 0.46 -35.83 13.19
CA GLY A 85 0.35 -34.53 12.53
C GLY A 85 1.60 -33.64 12.57
N ARG A 86 2.77 -34.21 12.88
CA ARG A 86 4.06 -33.51 12.87
C ARG A 86 5.09 -34.20 11.99
N ILE A 87 6.02 -33.41 11.46
CA ILE A 87 7.21 -33.92 10.78
C ILE A 87 8.16 -34.50 11.83
N LEU A 88 8.54 -35.77 11.69
CA LEU A 88 9.48 -36.42 12.59
C LEU A 88 10.92 -36.28 12.07
N GLU A 89 11.14 -36.58 10.80
CA GLU A 89 12.46 -36.64 10.18
C GLU A 89 12.38 -36.51 8.65
N ILE A 90 13.44 -35.99 8.03
CA ILE A 90 13.63 -35.90 6.59
C ILE A 90 15.00 -36.50 6.26
N ASN A 91 15.05 -37.51 5.41
CA ASN A 91 16.27 -38.28 5.12
C ASN A 91 16.53 -38.41 3.61
N GLU A 92 17.81 -38.49 3.20
CA GLU A 92 18.20 -38.69 1.79
C GLU A 92 18.08 -40.16 1.31
N ASN A 93 18.08 -41.12 2.24
CA ASN A 93 17.84 -42.55 1.98
C ASN A 93 17.80 -43.34 3.30
N THR A 94 16.64 -43.83 3.69
CA THR A 94 16.50 -44.71 4.87
C THR A 94 15.45 -45.77 4.62
N SER A 95 15.76 -47.01 5.01
CA SER A 95 14.75 -48.06 5.21
C SER A 95 13.64 -47.52 6.12
N VAL A 96 12.39 -47.55 5.65
CA VAL A 96 11.22 -47.09 6.42
C VAL A 96 11.20 -47.79 7.79
N PRO A 97 11.25 -47.05 8.91
CA PRO A 97 11.16 -47.65 10.22
C PRO A 97 9.83 -48.41 10.39
N GLY A 98 9.84 -49.49 11.17
CA GLY A 98 8.60 -50.23 11.44
C GLY A 98 7.52 -49.35 12.11
N GLY A 99 6.28 -49.48 11.67
CA GLY A 99 5.14 -48.72 12.21
C GLY A 99 4.82 -47.42 11.48
N PHE A 100 5.21 -47.31 10.22
CA PHE A 100 4.76 -46.28 9.28
C PHE A 100 4.05 -46.92 8.09
N PHE A 101 3.04 -46.23 7.55
CA PHE A 101 2.43 -46.55 6.26
C PHE A 101 3.25 -45.89 5.15
N GLU A 102 3.83 -46.70 4.27
CA GLU A 102 4.69 -46.23 3.19
C GLU A 102 3.84 -45.76 2.00
N ILE A 103 4.13 -44.55 1.52
CA ILE A 103 3.55 -43.95 0.32
C ILE A 103 4.73 -43.64 -0.60
N ASP A 104 4.82 -44.38 -1.71
CA ASP A 104 5.84 -44.14 -2.73
C ASP A 104 5.46 -42.93 -3.58
N LEU A 105 6.34 -41.93 -3.62
CA LEU A 105 6.18 -40.67 -4.34
C LEU A 105 7.26 -40.52 -5.42
N SER A 106 7.71 -41.64 -5.99
CA SER A 106 8.69 -41.66 -7.09
C SER A 106 8.30 -40.68 -8.21
N GLY A 107 9.17 -39.70 -8.47
CA GLY A 107 8.97 -38.68 -9.50
C GLY A 107 8.12 -37.47 -9.07
N ARG A 108 7.57 -37.47 -7.86
CA ARG A 108 6.77 -36.37 -7.29
C ARG A 108 7.64 -35.42 -6.46
N TYR A 109 7.05 -34.28 -6.11
CA TYR A 109 7.71 -33.24 -5.34
C TYR A 109 6.93 -32.94 -4.07
N ILE A 110 7.66 -32.66 -2.97
CA ILE A 110 7.08 -32.21 -1.71
C ILE A 110 7.54 -30.79 -1.41
N TYR A 111 6.59 -29.90 -1.15
CA TYR A 111 6.82 -28.51 -0.73
C TYR A 111 6.18 -28.23 0.64
N PRO A 112 6.67 -27.26 1.42
CA PRO A 112 5.93 -26.78 2.59
C PRO A 112 4.52 -26.33 2.21
N GLY A 113 3.56 -26.56 3.10
CA GLY A 113 2.19 -26.08 2.90
C GLY A 113 2.16 -24.56 2.87
N LEU A 114 1.36 -23.99 1.97
CA LEU A 114 1.33 -22.54 1.78
C LEU A 114 0.66 -21.84 2.95
N ILE A 115 1.02 -20.58 3.16
CA ILE A 115 0.46 -19.70 4.19
C ILE A 115 0.02 -18.41 3.51
N ASP A 116 -1.28 -18.12 3.57
CA ASP A 116 -1.76 -16.77 3.26
C ASP A 116 -1.66 -15.90 4.51
N ILE A 117 -1.01 -14.74 4.40
CA ILE A 117 -0.79 -13.82 5.51
C ILE A 117 -1.90 -12.76 5.63
N TYR A 118 -2.89 -12.74 4.74
CA TYR A 118 -3.95 -11.73 4.77
C TYR A 118 -5.26 -12.26 4.20
N THR A 119 -6.15 -12.75 5.08
CA THR A 119 -7.49 -13.23 4.69
C THR A 119 -8.54 -12.79 5.72
N ASP A 120 -9.81 -13.00 5.41
CA ASP A 120 -10.95 -12.93 6.34
C ASP A 120 -11.66 -14.29 6.53
N TYR A 121 -11.02 -15.38 6.11
CA TYR A 121 -11.53 -16.76 6.21
C TYR A 121 -12.20 -17.07 7.56
N GLY A 122 -13.45 -17.52 7.50
CA GLY A 122 -14.20 -17.96 8.68
C GLY A 122 -14.61 -16.81 9.63
N ILE A 123 -14.55 -15.57 9.16
CA ILE A 123 -15.04 -14.37 9.85
C ILE A 123 -16.23 -13.85 9.05
N SER A 124 -17.40 -13.74 9.69
CA SER A 124 -18.60 -13.29 9.00
C SER A 124 -18.46 -11.88 8.44
N GLU A 125 -18.88 -11.70 7.19
CA GLU A 125 -19.00 -10.39 6.56
C GLU A 125 -19.95 -9.48 7.35
N LEU A 126 -19.60 -8.20 7.43
CA LEU A 126 -20.43 -7.20 8.10
C LEU A 126 -21.42 -6.59 7.11
N GLU A 127 -22.70 -6.55 7.49
CA GLU A 127 -23.70 -5.78 6.74
C GLU A 127 -23.32 -4.29 6.78
N ARG A 128 -23.06 -3.71 5.60
CA ARG A 128 -22.85 -2.26 5.45
C ARG A 128 -24.19 -1.55 5.30
N GLU A 129 -24.56 -0.72 6.26
CA GLU A 129 -25.69 0.20 6.09
C GLU A 129 -25.29 1.37 5.17
N ASP A 130 -25.94 1.47 4.00
CA ASP A 130 -25.82 2.66 3.15
C ASP A 130 -26.50 3.86 3.82
N ASN A 131 -25.67 4.71 4.43
CA ASN A 131 -26.11 5.91 5.14
C ASN A 131 -26.09 7.16 4.27
N ASN A 132 -26.12 7.02 2.94
CA ASN A 132 -26.19 8.16 2.03
C ASN A 132 -27.40 9.06 2.33
N GLY A 133 -27.12 10.28 2.78
CA GLY A 133 -28.14 11.28 3.13
C GLY A 133 -28.68 11.19 4.57
N ALA A 134 -28.15 10.29 5.41
CA ALA A 134 -28.45 10.26 6.84
C ALA A 134 -27.89 11.50 7.57
N ALA A 135 -28.43 11.79 8.76
CA ALA A 135 -27.90 12.84 9.64
C ALA A 135 -26.47 12.50 10.10
N GLU A 136 -25.65 13.51 10.40
CA GLU A 136 -24.31 13.24 10.94
C GLU A 136 -24.38 12.49 12.27
N ASN A 137 -23.65 11.39 12.40
CA ASN A 137 -23.42 10.74 13.69
C ASN A 137 -22.10 11.25 14.28
N LEU A 138 -22.19 11.98 15.40
CA LEU A 138 -21.05 12.55 16.11
C LEU A 138 -20.81 11.89 17.47
N LEU A 139 -21.67 10.96 17.87
CA LEU A 139 -21.63 10.35 19.19
C LEU A 139 -20.89 9.00 19.13
N PRO A 140 -20.12 8.65 20.18
CA PRO A 140 -19.52 7.32 20.31
C PRO A 140 -20.58 6.24 20.53
N SER A 141 -20.17 4.99 20.43
CA SER A 141 -20.94 3.85 20.94
C SER A 141 -21.27 4.00 22.45
N ASP A 142 -22.39 3.42 22.87
CA ASP A 142 -22.83 3.40 24.28
C ASP A 142 -22.00 2.44 25.16
N GLN A 143 -20.96 1.82 24.60
CA GLN A 143 -20.09 0.85 25.26
C GLN A 143 -18.80 1.51 25.77
N ALA A 144 -18.05 0.82 26.64
CA ALA A 144 -16.77 1.31 27.17
C ALA A 144 -15.62 1.13 26.16
N PHE A 145 -15.83 1.61 24.94
CA PHE A 145 -14.88 1.58 23.83
C PHE A 145 -14.36 2.99 23.54
N ASN A 146 -13.45 3.07 22.58
CA ASN A 146 -12.88 4.35 22.16
C ASN A 146 -13.99 5.34 21.76
N ILE A 147 -13.73 6.63 21.95
CA ILE A 147 -14.65 7.70 21.54
C ILE A 147 -14.91 7.72 20.03
N ASN A 148 -14.02 7.10 19.24
CA ASN A 148 -14.24 6.87 17.83
C ASN A 148 -14.41 5.38 17.51
N ASP A 149 -15.57 5.02 16.96
CA ASP A 149 -15.95 3.62 16.70
C ASP A 149 -15.16 2.99 15.52
N ALA A 150 -14.31 3.76 14.83
CA ALA A 150 -13.32 3.22 13.89
C ALA A 150 -12.11 2.60 14.60
N ILE A 151 -11.94 2.82 15.91
CA ILE A 151 -10.88 2.22 16.74
C ILE A 151 -11.40 0.96 17.43
N ARG A 152 -11.27 -0.18 16.74
CA ARG A 152 -11.76 -1.51 17.11
C ARG A 152 -10.63 -2.46 17.51
N SER A 153 -9.58 -1.91 18.13
CA SER A 153 -8.38 -2.64 18.58
C SER A 153 -8.66 -3.78 19.57
N ASN A 154 -9.85 -3.81 20.16
CA ASN A 154 -10.31 -4.87 21.06
C ASN A 154 -10.88 -6.10 20.35
N PHE A 155 -11.14 -6.03 19.04
CA PHE A 155 -11.59 -7.19 18.29
C PHE A 155 -10.51 -8.29 18.25
N ARG A 156 -10.95 -9.55 18.34
CA ARG A 156 -10.09 -10.73 18.30
C ARG A 156 -10.70 -11.77 17.39
N ALA A 157 -10.08 -12.02 16.23
CA ALA A 157 -10.56 -12.98 15.25
C ALA A 157 -10.80 -14.37 15.86
N SER A 158 -9.91 -14.84 16.74
CA SER A 158 -10.01 -16.14 17.40
C SER A 158 -11.30 -16.36 18.20
N THR A 159 -11.98 -15.29 18.63
CA THR A 159 -13.18 -15.38 19.48
C THR A 159 -14.48 -15.46 18.69
N VAL A 160 -14.42 -15.16 17.39
CA VAL A 160 -15.59 -15.19 16.50
C VAL A 160 -15.41 -16.15 15.32
N PHE A 161 -14.21 -16.70 15.14
CA PHE A 161 -13.89 -17.65 14.08
C PHE A 161 -14.86 -18.83 14.05
N THR A 162 -15.39 -19.10 12.87
CA THR A 162 -16.19 -20.28 12.56
C THR A 162 -15.72 -20.90 11.25
N HIS A 163 -15.74 -22.22 11.16
CA HIS A 163 -15.43 -22.90 9.91
C HIS A 163 -16.45 -22.55 8.83
N ASP A 164 -15.97 -22.02 7.72
CA ASP A 164 -16.65 -22.06 6.44
C ASP A 164 -16.07 -23.23 5.64
N GLU A 165 -16.93 -24.15 5.17
CA GLU A 165 -16.47 -25.34 4.43
C GLU A 165 -16.11 -24.99 2.98
N GLU A 166 -16.91 -24.14 2.34
CA GLU A 166 -16.75 -23.81 0.93
C GLU A 166 -15.50 -22.97 0.71
N GLU A 167 -15.28 -21.94 1.52
CA GLU A 167 -14.04 -21.16 1.47
C GLU A 167 -12.82 -22.01 1.81
N ARG A 168 -12.95 -22.93 2.78
CA ARG A 168 -11.83 -23.80 3.17
C ARG A 168 -11.39 -24.70 2.03
N GLU A 169 -12.35 -25.27 1.30
CA GLU A 169 -12.06 -26.08 0.10
C GLU A 169 -11.31 -25.25 -0.95
N LYS A 170 -11.75 -24.02 -1.25
CA LYS A 170 -11.06 -23.12 -2.19
C LYS A 170 -9.60 -22.85 -1.79
N TYR A 171 -9.34 -22.49 -0.53
CA TYR A 171 -7.98 -22.28 -0.06
C TYR A 171 -7.13 -23.57 -0.10
N ARG A 172 -7.72 -24.74 0.21
CA ARG A 172 -7.02 -26.03 0.11
C ARG A 172 -6.64 -26.37 -1.32
N GLU A 173 -7.52 -26.12 -2.29
CA GLU A 173 -7.28 -26.32 -3.72
C GLU A 173 -6.14 -25.45 -4.24
N LEU A 174 -6.03 -24.21 -3.75
CA LEU A 174 -4.89 -23.35 -4.02
C LEU A 174 -3.59 -23.83 -3.33
N GLY A 175 -3.66 -24.82 -2.43
CA GLY A 175 -2.51 -25.35 -1.71
C GLY A 175 -2.22 -24.66 -0.37
N PHE A 176 -3.09 -23.75 0.09
CA PHE A 176 -2.96 -23.18 1.42
C PHE A 176 -3.25 -24.22 2.49
N SER A 177 -2.37 -24.29 3.47
CA SER A 177 -2.47 -25.16 4.65
C SER A 177 -2.83 -24.38 5.91
N ALA A 178 -2.51 -23.08 5.91
CA ALA A 178 -2.87 -22.14 6.96
C ALA A 178 -3.15 -20.76 6.38
N VAL A 179 -3.98 -19.98 7.06
CA VAL A 179 -4.33 -18.60 6.68
C VAL A 179 -4.34 -17.70 7.92
N LEU A 180 -3.93 -16.45 7.76
CA LEU A 180 -4.04 -15.42 8.77
C LEU A 180 -5.36 -14.68 8.62
N SER A 181 -6.33 -15.05 9.45
CA SER A 181 -7.68 -14.50 9.37
C SER A 181 -7.86 -13.26 10.27
N LEU A 182 -8.31 -12.16 9.67
CA LEU A 182 -8.61 -10.88 10.30
C LEU A 182 -10.06 -10.44 9.99
N ARG A 183 -10.51 -9.35 10.59
CA ARG A 183 -11.75 -8.68 10.19
C ARG A 183 -11.41 -7.32 9.56
N PRO A 184 -11.66 -7.11 8.26
CA PRO A 184 -11.27 -5.88 7.56
C PRO A 184 -12.22 -4.70 7.87
N ASP A 185 -12.27 -4.26 9.13
CA ASP A 185 -13.26 -3.32 9.62
C ASP A 185 -12.73 -2.35 10.69
N GLY A 186 -12.69 -1.06 10.31
CA GLY A 186 -12.15 0.02 11.13
C GLY A 186 -10.69 0.34 10.80
N ILE A 187 -10.20 1.45 11.37
CA ILE A 187 -8.82 1.92 11.23
C ILE A 187 -7.87 1.12 12.13
N ALA A 188 -8.33 0.74 13.32
CA ALA A 188 -7.63 -0.20 14.19
C ALA A 188 -8.49 -1.44 14.30
N ARG A 189 -8.11 -2.53 13.64
CA ARG A 189 -8.99 -3.69 13.37
C ARG A 189 -8.90 -4.81 14.41
N GLY A 190 -8.00 -4.67 15.38
CA GLY A 190 -7.76 -5.67 16.42
C GLY A 190 -6.75 -6.72 16.00
N THR A 191 -6.91 -7.95 16.49
CA THR A 191 -5.97 -9.05 16.25
C THR A 191 -6.52 -10.11 15.29
N SER A 192 -5.60 -10.62 14.48
CA SER A 192 -5.81 -11.81 13.65
C SER A 192 -5.40 -13.09 14.36
N ALA A 193 -5.94 -14.21 13.87
CA ALA A 193 -5.59 -15.55 14.30
C ALA A 193 -5.01 -16.35 13.12
N LEU A 194 -3.96 -17.14 13.36
CA LEU A 194 -3.46 -18.09 12.39
C LEU A 194 -4.28 -19.38 12.48
N ILE A 195 -4.93 -19.75 11.38
CA ILE A 195 -5.86 -20.87 11.29
C ILE A 195 -5.27 -21.94 10.38
N THR A 196 -5.24 -23.20 10.81
CA THR A 196 -5.02 -24.33 9.92
C THR A 196 -6.30 -24.69 9.18
N LEU A 197 -6.18 -25.01 7.91
CA LEU A 197 -7.29 -25.41 7.06
C LEU A 197 -7.58 -26.92 7.19
N GLY A 198 -7.34 -27.55 8.34
CA GLY A 198 -7.65 -28.97 8.59
C GLY A 198 -9.12 -29.21 8.98
N ASN A 199 -9.54 -30.48 9.13
CA ASN A 199 -10.91 -30.88 9.51
C ASN A 199 -11.16 -30.86 11.02
N ARG A 200 -10.18 -30.40 11.80
CA ARG A 200 -10.28 -30.34 13.26
C ARG A 200 -11.31 -29.28 13.70
N ASN A 201 -11.77 -29.36 14.94
CA ASN A 201 -12.73 -28.37 15.44
C ASN A 201 -12.07 -26.99 15.59
N ALA A 202 -12.86 -25.91 15.70
CA ALA A 202 -12.33 -24.54 15.74
C ALA A 202 -11.24 -24.31 16.81
N ASN A 203 -11.33 -24.97 17.97
CA ASN A 203 -10.32 -24.83 19.03
C ASN A 203 -8.98 -25.47 18.64
N GLU A 204 -9.01 -26.52 17.83
CA GLU A 204 -7.83 -27.24 17.33
C GLU A 204 -7.30 -26.66 16.03
N SER A 205 -8.13 -25.93 15.29
CA SER A 205 -7.74 -25.24 14.06
C SER A 205 -7.00 -23.93 14.28
N ILE A 206 -7.18 -23.28 15.42
CA ILE A 206 -6.44 -22.05 15.76
C ILE A 206 -5.02 -22.44 16.22
N ILE A 207 -4.01 -22.15 15.39
CA ILE A 207 -2.59 -22.34 15.72
C ILE A 207 -2.14 -21.27 16.71
N ALA A 208 -2.48 -20.01 16.42
CA ALA A 208 -2.13 -18.86 17.24
C ALA A 208 -3.32 -17.89 17.31
N PRO A 209 -3.89 -17.59 18.50
CA PRO A 209 -5.15 -16.85 18.62
C PRO A 209 -5.02 -15.33 18.45
N ASP A 210 -3.90 -14.72 18.86
CA ASP A 210 -3.60 -13.29 18.68
C ASP A 210 -2.16 -13.17 18.20
N ILE A 211 -1.94 -13.04 16.89
CA ILE A 211 -0.58 -13.13 16.32
C ILE A 211 -0.15 -11.89 15.53
N ALA A 212 -1.07 -11.09 15.00
CA ALA A 212 -0.75 -9.81 14.38
C ALA A 212 -1.86 -8.78 14.66
N ALA A 213 -1.47 -7.52 14.85
CA ALA A 213 -2.36 -6.36 14.96
C ALA A 213 -2.59 -5.75 13.58
N HIS A 214 -3.83 -5.40 13.28
CA HIS A 214 -4.23 -4.92 11.94
C HIS A 214 -4.73 -3.48 11.96
N TYR A 215 -4.36 -2.74 10.92
CA TYR A 215 -4.68 -1.34 10.71
C TYR A 215 -5.07 -1.06 9.27
N SER A 216 -5.85 -0.01 9.04
CA SER A 216 -6.10 0.53 7.72
C SER A 216 -6.42 2.02 7.80
N LEU A 217 -6.66 2.64 6.65
CA LEU A 217 -7.10 4.03 6.54
C LEU A 217 -8.59 4.17 6.22
N ASP A 218 -9.31 3.04 6.16
CA ASP A 218 -10.76 2.95 6.03
C ASP A 218 -11.41 2.80 7.42
N LYS A 219 -12.44 3.59 7.71
CA LYS A 219 -13.22 3.50 8.95
C LYS A 219 -14.14 2.28 9.03
N GLY A 220 -14.26 1.50 7.96
CA GLY A 220 -15.12 0.32 7.86
C GLY A 220 -16.58 0.65 8.13
N SER A 221 -17.24 -0.19 8.93
CA SER A 221 -18.64 -0.05 9.31
C SER A 221 -18.94 1.09 10.30
N SER A 222 -17.97 1.93 10.67
CA SER A 222 -18.21 3.07 11.58
C SER A 222 -19.19 4.06 10.96
N ALA A 223 -20.33 4.26 11.63
CA ALA A 223 -21.34 5.23 11.21
C ALA A 223 -20.97 6.68 11.58
N GLN A 224 -19.90 6.89 12.36
CA GLN A 224 -19.48 8.23 12.76
C GLN A 224 -19.01 9.06 11.57
N SER A 225 -19.23 10.37 11.63
CA SER A 225 -18.89 11.30 10.56
C SER A 225 -17.39 11.54 10.41
N MET A 226 -16.60 11.31 11.46
CA MET A 226 -15.14 11.40 11.42
C MET A 226 -14.55 10.01 11.68
N PRO A 227 -13.59 9.54 10.87
CA PRO A 227 -13.06 10.22 9.69
C PRO A 227 -13.99 10.08 8.46
N SER A 228 -13.90 11.05 7.55
CA SER A 228 -14.49 10.97 6.21
C SER A 228 -13.44 11.17 5.11
N SER A 229 -12.17 11.22 5.47
CA SER A 229 -11.05 11.51 4.58
C SER A 229 -9.78 10.81 5.05
N LEU A 230 -8.83 10.63 4.13
CA LEU A 230 -7.52 10.02 4.40
C LEU A 230 -6.74 10.79 5.49
N MET A 231 -6.72 12.13 5.41
CA MET A 231 -6.10 12.99 6.44
C MET A 231 -6.80 12.89 7.80
N GLY A 232 -8.10 12.63 7.81
CA GLY A 232 -8.85 12.35 9.03
C GLY A 232 -8.47 11.01 9.65
N ALA A 233 -8.31 9.97 8.83
CA ALA A 233 -7.87 8.66 9.27
C ALA A 233 -6.47 8.73 9.89
N PHE A 234 -5.51 9.39 9.23
CA PHE A 234 -4.17 9.62 9.77
C PHE A 234 -4.19 10.45 11.06
N ALA A 235 -4.99 11.51 11.13
CA ALA A 235 -5.08 12.34 12.34
C ALA A 235 -5.71 11.57 13.52
N LEU A 236 -6.74 10.74 13.26
CA LEU A 236 -7.33 9.85 14.27
C LEU A 236 -6.32 8.80 14.74
N LEU A 237 -5.55 8.20 13.81
CA LEU A 237 -4.50 7.24 14.14
C LEU A 237 -3.45 7.87 15.07
N ARG A 238 -2.93 9.06 14.72
CA ARG A 238 -2.00 9.82 15.59
C ARG A 238 -2.58 10.12 16.95
N GLN A 239 -3.83 10.60 16.99
CA GLN A 239 -4.49 10.91 18.26
C GLN A 239 -4.66 9.65 19.12
N THR A 240 -4.94 8.50 18.50
CA THR A 240 -5.07 7.21 19.19
C THR A 240 -3.74 6.76 19.81
N TYR A 241 -2.61 6.90 19.10
CA TYR A 241 -1.28 6.65 19.68
C TYR A 241 -1.01 7.53 20.90
N LEU A 242 -1.27 8.84 20.79
CA LEU A 242 -1.09 9.79 21.89
C LEU A 242 -1.98 9.46 23.09
N ASP A 243 -3.23 9.08 22.82
CA ASP A 243 -4.20 8.70 23.84
C ASP A 243 -3.81 7.41 24.54
N ALA A 244 -3.36 6.40 23.79
CA ALA A 244 -2.89 5.14 24.34
C ALA A 244 -1.63 5.33 25.21
N GLN A 245 -0.66 6.14 24.75
CA GLN A 245 0.54 6.46 25.53
C GLN A 245 0.18 7.21 26.82
N TRP A 246 -0.68 8.22 26.73
CA TRP A 246 -1.15 8.98 27.89
C TRP A 246 -1.91 8.08 28.88
N PHE A 247 -2.83 7.26 28.38
CA PHE A 247 -3.62 6.31 29.15
C PHE A 247 -2.71 5.31 29.88
N ASN A 248 -1.69 4.75 29.18
CA ASN A 248 -0.64 3.87 29.73
C ASN A 248 0.20 4.49 30.84
N GLY A 249 0.38 5.82 30.81
CA GLY A 249 1.11 6.53 31.84
C GLY A 249 0.36 6.72 33.17
N GLN A 250 -0.95 6.42 33.24
CA GLN A 250 -1.75 6.69 34.43
C GLN A 250 -1.94 5.46 35.33
N ASP A 251 -1.75 5.65 36.64
CA ASP A 251 -2.05 4.65 37.68
C ASP A 251 -2.78 5.32 38.87
N PRO A 252 -4.07 4.99 39.14
CA PRO A 252 -4.93 4.12 38.33
C PRO A 252 -5.32 4.74 36.99
N ARG A 253 -5.86 3.93 36.07
CA ARG A 253 -6.47 4.42 34.83
C ARG A 253 -7.51 5.51 35.11
N PRO A 254 -7.61 6.57 34.28
CA PRO A 254 -8.55 7.67 34.51
C PRO A 254 -10.00 7.28 34.23
N PHE A 255 -10.22 6.30 33.35
CA PHE A 255 -11.51 5.72 32.98
C PHE A 255 -11.30 4.31 32.41
N THR A 256 -12.38 3.61 32.09
CA THR A 256 -12.34 2.31 31.40
C THR A 256 -12.51 2.51 29.90
N ASP A 257 -11.60 1.94 29.11
CA ASP A 257 -11.66 1.91 27.65
C ASP A 257 -10.99 0.62 27.13
N ASP A 258 -11.80 -0.34 26.69
CA ASP A 258 -11.31 -1.65 26.25
C ASP A 258 -10.55 -1.58 24.92
N SER A 259 -10.85 -0.60 24.07
CA SER A 259 -10.10 -0.35 22.84
C SER A 259 -8.68 0.11 23.17
N LEU A 260 -8.50 1.08 24.08
CA LEU A 260 -7.16 1.55 24.48
C LEU A 260 -6.38 0.50 25.26
N GLU A 261 -7.02 -0.26 26.16
CA GLU A 261 -6.37 -1.38 26.86
C GLU A 261 -5.88 -2.44 25.86
N SER A 262 -6.71 -2.77 24.88
CA SER A 262 -6.34 -3.73 23.84
C SER A 262 -5.28 -3.19 22.91
N TRP A 263 -5.35 -1.91 22.52
CA TRP A 263 -4.31 -1.24 21.73
C TRP A 263 -2.94 -1.42 22.37
N ILE A 264 -2.82 -1.10 23.66
CA ILE A 264 -1.56 -1.22 24.42
C ILE A 264 -1.06 -2.66 24.44
N ARG A 265 -1.96 -3.64 24.64
CA ARG A 265 -1.61 -5.07 24.68
C ARG A 265 -1.03 -5.56 23.35
N ILE A 266 -1.55 -5.07 22.23
CA ILE A 266 -1.23 -5.61 20.89
C ILE A 266 -0.02 -4.93 20.22
N GLN A 267 0.54 -3.86 20.81
CA GLN A 267 1.69 -3.13 20.23
C GLN A 267 2.96 -3.99 20.10
N ALA A 268 3.06 -5.11 20.83
CA ALA A 268 4.21 -6.02 20.73
C ALA A 268 4.08 -7.05 19.59
N LEU A 269 2.91 -7.16 18.97
CA LEU A 269 2.68 -8.06 17.84
C LEU A 269 3.26 -7.44 16.55
N PRO A 270 3.49 -8.23 15.49
CA PRO A 270 3.55 -7.71 14.12
C PRO A 270 2.40 -6.73 13.84
N GLN A 271 2.71 -5.56 13.27
CA GLN A 271 1.75 -4.49 12.99
C GLN A 271 1.52 -4.42 11.49
N ILE A 272 0.36 -4.85 10.99
CA ILE A 272 0.02 -4.87 9.57
C ILE A 272 -0.86 -3.66 9.24
N MET A 273 -0.42 -2.82 8.31
CA MET A 273 -1.15 -1.65 7.82
C MET A 273 -1.53 -1.87 6.35
N GLU A 274 -2.83 -1.90 6.07
CA GLU A 274 -3.37 -1.88 4.70
C GLU A 274 -3.41 -0.46 4.15
N VAL A 275 -2.88 -0.29 2.94
CA VAL A 275 -2.81 0.98 2.20
C VAL A 275 -3.18 0.79 0.73
N ASP A 276 -3.80 1.80 0.12
CA ASP A 276 -4.38 1.67 -1.23
C ASP A 276 -3.40 2.04 -2.35
N ASN A 277 -2.22 2.59 -2.02
CA ASN A 277 -1.18 2.95 -2.98
C ASN A 277 0.18 3.20 -2.31
N TRP A 278 1.23 3.32 -3.12
CA TRP A 278 2.59 3.57 -2.63
C TRP A 278 2.75 4.91 -1.87
N GLN A 279 1.98 5.96 -2.20
CA GLN A 279 2.08 7.26 -1.50
C GLN A 279 1.51 7.20 -0.09
N GLU A 280 0.40 6.47 0.08
CA GLU A 280 -0.16 6.16 1.39
C GLU A 280 0.77 5.27 2.20
N ALA A 281 1.42 4.30 1.57
CA ALA A 281 2.43 3.45 2.20
C ALA A 281 3.56 4.28 2.85
N LEU A 282 4.12 5.24 2.11
CA LEU A 282 5.15 6.15 2.63
C LEU A 282 4.64 7.04 3.77
N THR A 283 3.38 7.49 3.69
CA THR A 283 2.80 8.34 4.72
C THR A 283 2.51 7.55 6.00
N ALA A 284 2.00 6.33 5.87
CA ALA A 284 1.75 5.42 6.98
C ALA A 284 3.05 5.05 7.69
N ASP A 285 4.12 4.74 6.94
CA ASP A 285 5.46 4.48 7.48
C ASP A 285 5.98 5.66 8.31
N ARG A 286 5.93 6.88 7.75
CA ARG A 286 6.31 8.11 8.46
C ARG A 286 5.51 8.33 9.75
N ILE A 287 4.21 8.00 9.76
CA ILE A 287 3.39 8.09 10.97
C ILE A 287 3.78 7.01 11.98
N GLY A 288 4.10 5.80 11.51
CA GLY A 288 4.68 4.75 12.34
C GLY A 288 5.96 5.23 13.04
N ASP A 289 6.87 5.87 12.29
CA ASP A 289 8.10 6.45 12.81
C ASP A 289 7.88 7.50 13.90
N GLU A 290 6.84 8.35 13.78
CA GLU A 290 6.47 9.33 14.82
C GLU A 290 6.24 8.65 16.19
N PHE A 291 5.85 7.38 16.20
CA PHE A 291 5.56 6.58 17.40
C PHE A 291 6.47 5.36 17.59
N ASN A 292 7.57 5.25 16.83
CA ASN A 292 8.48 4.10 16.83
C ASN A 292 7.79 2.76 16.53
N THR A 293 6.88 2.75 15.55
CA THR A 293 6.18 1.56 15.09
C THR A 293 6.59 1.26 13.65
N GLN A 294 7.23 0.11 13.42
CA GLN A 294 7.47 -0.39 12.07
C GLN A 294 6.23 -1.15 11.60
N TYR A 295 5.56 -0.63 10.57
CA TYR A 295 4.49 -1.36 9.92
C TYR A 295 5.04 -2.37 8.90
N LEU A 296 4.36 -3.51 8.83
CA LEU A 296 4.27 -4.34 7.64
C LEU A 296 3.21 -3.72 6.74
N LEU A 297 3.52 -3.48 5.48
CA LEU A 297 2.62 -2.73 4.59
C LEU A 297 1.93 -3.71 3.64
N LYS A 298 0.61 -3.91 3.79
CA LYS A 298 -0.22 -4.58 2.77
C LYS A 298 -0.54 -3.54 1.70
N THR A 299 0.11 -3.68 0.54
CA THR A 299 0.02 -2.69 -0.55
C THR A 299 -1.00 -3.12 -1.60
N ALA A 300 -1.32 -2.23 -2.54
CA ALA A 300 -2.26 -2.47 -3.63
C ALA A 300 -1.60 -3.02 -4.92
N GLY A 301 -0.38 -3.57 -4.83
CA GLY A 301 0.34 -4.09 -6.01
C GLY A 301 0.98 -3.03 -6.92
N ASP A 302 1.05 -1.77 -6.48
CA ASP A 302 1.58 -0.63 -7.25
C ASP A 302 3.00 -0.17 -6.79
N SER A 303 3.61 -0.89 -5.84
CA SER A 303 4.85 -0.49 -5.18
C SER A 303 6.05 -0.40 -6.13
N TYR A 304 6.05 -1.14 -7.23
CA TYR A 304 7.06 -1.04 -8.30
C TYR A 304 7.17 0.36 -8.92
N ARG A 305 6.11 1.19 -8.84
CA ARG A 305 6.14 2.56 -9.34
C ARG A 305 7.21 3.40 -8.66
N ARG A 306 7.52 3.12 -7.38
CA ARG A 306 8.52 3.79 -6.55
C ARG A 306 9.28 2.82 -5.64
N ALA A 307 9.76 1.72 -6.21
CA ALA A 307 10.55 0.73 -5.44
C ALA A 307 11.77 1.36 -4.74
N ASP A 308 12.35 2.41 -5.33
CA ASP A 308 13.41 3.23 -4.73
C ASP A 308 13.02 3.81 -3.36
N LEU A 309 11.81 4.36 -3.26
CA LEU A 309 11.30 4.93 -2.00
C LEU A 309 10.80 3.87 -1.05
N MET A 310 10.15 2.82 -1.57
CA MET A 310 9.66 1.72 -0.76
C MET A 310 10.82 1.03 -0.03
N LYS A 311 11.99 0.87 -0.68
CA LYS A 311 13.20 0.36 -0.04
C LYS A 311 13.63 1.20 1.17
N ASN A 312 13.50 2.52 1.10
CA ASN A 312 13.94 3.43 2.15
C ASN A 312 13.06 3.39 3.41
N THR A 313 11.83 2.86 3.31
CA THR A 313 10.96 2.62 4.49
C THR A 313 11.52 1.52 5.39
N GLY A 314 12.30 0.58 4.83
CA GLY A 314 12.71 -0.63 5.54
C GLY A 314 11.55 -1.60 5.87
N ALA A 315 10.33 -1.31 5.42
CA ALA A 315 9.16 -2.14 5.67
C ALA A 315 9.24 -3.46 4.88
N THR A 316 8.69 -4.53 5.48
CA THR A 316 8.35 -5.74 4.73
C THR A 316 6.96 -5.58 4.15
N LEU A 317 6.79 -5.91 2.86
CA LEU A 317 5.54 -5.74 2.15
C LEU A 317 4.70 -7.03 2.20
N ILE A 318 3.38 -6.89 2.16
CA ILE A 318 2.43 -7.96 1.84
C ILE A 318 1.82 -7.57 0.49
N VAL A 319 2.14 -8.33 -0.54
CA VAL A 319 1.87 -8.00 -1.94
C VAL A 319 0.76 -8.89 -2.47
N PRO A 320 -0.39 -8.33 -2.90
CA PRO A 320 -1.38 -9.11 -3.62
C PRO A 320 -0.85 -9.50 -4.99
N ILE A 321 -1.14 -10.72 -5.40
CA ILE A 321 -0.85 -11.22 -6.76
C ILE A 321 -2.15 -11.18 -7.57
N ASP A 322 -2.63 -9.96 -7.74
CA ASP A 322 -3.76 -9.60 -8.58
C ASP A 322 -3.30 -8.53 -9.58
N PHE A 323 -3.49 -8.77 -10.88
CA PHE A 323 -3.06 -7.85 -11.92
C PHE A 323 -4.29 -7.27 -12.62
N PRO A 324 -4.27 -5.98 -12.97
CA PRO A 324 -5.38 -5.35 -13.65
C PRO A 324 -5.69 -6.07 -14.97
N GLU A 325 -6.98 -6.24 -15.25
CA GLU A 325 -7.43 -6.73 -16.56
C GLU A 325 -7.02 -5.77 -17.68
N ALA A 326 -6.94 -6.29 -18.91
CA ALA A 326 -6.69 -5.47 -20.08
C ALA A 326 -7.79 -4.40 -20.23
N PRO A 327 -7.44 -3.11 -20.31
CA PRO A 327 -8.43 -2.06 -20.49
C PRO A 327 -9.08 -2.18 -21.88
N SER A 328 -10.37 -1.85 -21.98
CA SER A 328 -11.09 -1.89 -23.25
C SER A 328 -10.53 -0.85 -24.24
N VAL A 329 -9.95 -1.33 -25.33
CA VAL A 329 -9.29 -0.50 -26.36
C VAL A 329 -9.76 -0.79 -27.79
N GLU A 330 -10.79 -1.64 -27.95
CA GLU A 330 -11.34 -2.00 -29.27
C GLU A 330 -11.94 -0.80 -30.02
N ASP A 331 -12.68 0.06 -29.31
CA ASP A 331 -13.25 1.28 -29.87
C ASP A 331 -12.32 2.47 -29.66
N THR A 332 -12.16 3.26 -30.73
CA THR A 332 -11.26 4.43 -30.70
C THR A 332 -11.64 5.47 -29.64
N LEU A 333 -12.94 5.71 -29.40
CA LEU A 333 -13.38 6.70 -28.40
C LEU A 333 -13.14 6.19 -26.99
N THR A 334 -13.44 4.91 -26.73
CA THR A 334 -13.15 4.27 -25.44
C THR A 334 -11.65 4.26 -25.17
N SER A 335 -10.82 3.96 -26.18
CA SER A 335 -9.37 3.96 -26.05
C SER A 335 -8.79 5.34 -25.71
N ASP A 336 -9.41 6.43 -26.18
CA ASP A 336 -9.00 7.80 -25.88
C ASP A 336 -9.29 8.22 -24.43
N GLU A 337 -10.25 7.57 -23.77
CA GLU A 337 -10.58 7.78 -22.36
C GLU A 337 -9.64 7.02 -21.41
N VAL A 338 -9.03 5.91 -21.85
CA VAL A 338 -8.04 5.17 -21.06
C VAL A 338 -6.77 6.01 -20.95
N SER A 339 -6.34 6.32 -19.73
CA SER A 339 -5.13 7.13 -19.49
C SER A 339 -3.84 6.34 -19.79
N LEU A 340 -2.72 7.04 -20.03
CA LEU A 340 -1.42 6.35 -20.18
C LEU A 340 -1.00 5.61 -18.89
N GLU A 341 -1.40 6.12 -17.73
CA GLU A 341 -1.14 5.48 -16.44
C GLU A 341 -1.81 4.09 -16.37
N VAL A 342 -3.10 3.99 -16.75
CA VAL A 342 -3.82 2.71 -16.77
C VAL A 342 -3.17 1.72 -17.72
N LEU A 343 -2.82 2.16 -18.94
CA LEU A 343 -2.13 1.32 -19.93
C LEU A 343 -0.78 0.78 -19.42
N LYS A 344 0.03 1.65 -18.80
CA LYS A 344 1.32 1.24 -18.24
C LYS A 344 1.17 0.40 -16.98
N HIS A 345 0.13 0.62 -16.17
CA HIS A 345 -0.13 -0.20 -15.00
C HIS A 345 -0.47 -1.64 -15.41
N TRP A 346 -1.32 -1.81 -16.41
CA TRP A 346 -1.59 -3.12 -17.02
C TRP A 346 -0.31 -3.84 -17.48
N GLU A 347 0.55 -3.15 -18.21
CA GLU A 347 1.77 -3.75 -18.74
C GLU A 347 2.82 -4.09 -17.67
N LEU A 348 2.95 -3.29 -16.61
CA LEU A 348 4.06 -3.40 -15.64
C LEU A 348 3.66 -4.07 -14.31
N ALA A 349 2.39 -4.16 -13.96
CA ALA A 349 1.95 -4.82 -12.73
C ALA A 349 2.46 -6.27 -12.57
N PRO A 350 2.55 -7.10 -13.63
CA PRO A 350 3.11 -8.45 -13.51
C PRO A 350 4.57 -8.51 -13.05
N PHE A 351 5.33 -7.43 -13.27
CA PHE A 351 6.73 -7.27 -12.87
C PHE A 351 6.87 -6.73 -11.43
N ASN A 352 5.77 -6.47 -10.71
CA ASN A 352 5.85 -5.86 -9.40
C ASN A 352 6.74 -6.67 -8.43
N ALA A 353 6.47 -7.96 -8.28
CA ALA A 353 7.24 -8.82 -7.40
C ALA A 353 8.71 -8.97 -7.83
N SER A 354 9.00 -9.00 -9.14
CA SER A 354 10.39 -9.09 -9.64
C SER A 354 11.18 -7.80 -9.41
N ILE A 355 10.57 -6.63 -9.61
CA ILE A 355 11.18 -5.33 -9.30
C ILE A 355 11.44 -5.18 -7.80
N LEU A 356 10.51 -5.61 -6.95
CA LEU A 356 10.69 -5.61 -5.49
C LEU A 356 11.85 -6.52 -5.07
N ALA A 357 11.96 -7.70 -5.68
CA ALA A 357 13.06 -8.64 -5.47
C ALA A 357 14.41 -8.05 -5.87
N GLU A 358 14.51 -7.46 -7.06
CA GLU A 358 15.73 -6.78 -7.55
C GLU A 358 16.12 -5.61 -6.65
N SER A 359 15.12 -4.91 -6.11
CA SER A 359 15.31 -3.80 -5.16
C SER A 359 15.69 -4.27 -3.75
N GLU A 360 15.76 -5.59 -3.49
CA GLU A 360 16.04 -6.20 -2.19
C GLU A 360 14.98 -5.83 -1.12
N ILE A 361 13.74 -5.64 -1.53
CA ILE A 361 12.62 -5.37 -0.62
C ILE A 361 12.03 -6.70 -0.18
N PRO A 362 11.99 -7.02 1.13
CA PRO A 362 11.36 -8.25 1.59
C PRO A 362 9.84 -8.18 1.42
N PHE A 363 9.23 -9.24 0.90
CA PHE A 363 7.78 -9.32 0.77
C PHE A 363 7.24 -10.74 0.98
N ALA A 364 6.02 -10.80 1.52
CA ALA A 364 5.14 -11.98 1.44
C ALA A 364 4.09 -11.75 0.34
N ILE A 365 3.57 -12.83 -0.22
CA ILE A 365 2.49 -12.80 -1.21
C ILE A 365 1.18 -13.21 -0.52
N THR A 366 0.08 -12.60 -0.92
CA THR A 366 -1.28 -12.95 -0.49
C THR A 366 -2.18 -13.15 -1.71
N SER A 367 -3.17 -14.03 -1.58
CA SER A 367 -4.27 -14.22 -2.53
C SER A 367 -5.39 -13.21 -2.35
N SER A 368 -5.35 -12.36 -1.31
CA SER A 368 -6.26 -11.22 -1.16
C SER A 368 -6.34 -10.45 -2.48
N ASP A 369 -7.56 -10.08 -2.88
CA ASP A 369 -7.89 -9.37 -4.12
C ASP A 369 -7.78 -10.21 -5.42
N GLY A 370 -7.10 -11.37 -5.41
CA GLY A 370 -6.81 -12.17 -6.61
C GLY A 370 -7.03 -13.69 -6.48
N GLU A 371 -7.88 -14.14 -5.54
CA GLU A 371 -8.05 -15.57 -5.20
C GLU A 371 -8.29 -16.47 -6.42
N ALA A 372 -9.16 -16.04 -7.34
CA ALA A 372 -9.56 -16.83 -8.50
C ALA A 372 -8.41 -17.13 -9.48
N ASN A 373 -7.41 -16.24 -9.59
CA ASN A 373 -6.34 -16.32 -10.57
C ASN A 373 -4.95 -16.49 -9.91
N PHE A 374 -4.91 -16.86 -8.63
CA PHE A 374 -3.70 -16.82 -7.81
C PHE A 374 -2.49 -17.52 -8.46
N TRP A 375 -2.65 -18.77 -8.89
CA TRP A 375 -1.54 -19.54 -9.48
C TRP A 375 -1.11 -19.00 -10.84
N ASP A 376 -2.05 -18.55 -11.66
CA ASP A 376 -1.74 -18.02 -12.99
C ASP A 376 -1.00 -16.69 -12.88
N SER A 377 -1.45 -15.80 -11.99
CA SER A 377 -0.77 -14.54 -11.68
C SER A 377 0.60 -14.79 -11.03
N LEU A 378 0.75 -15.78 -10.15
CA LEU A 378 2.05 -16.09 -9.56
C LEU A 378 3.03 -16.68 -10.58
N ARG A 379 2.58 -17.60 -11.44
CA ARG A 379 3.38 -18.10 -12.58
C ARG A 379 3.75 -16.97 -13.52
N MET A 380 2.83 -16.04 -13.77
CA MET A 380 3.09 -14.84 -14.57
C MET A 380 4.19 -13.97 -13.95
N SER A 381 4.21 -13.74 -12.63
CA SER A 381 5.33 -13.04 -11.98
C SER A 381 6.66 -13.77 -12.13
N VAL A 382 6.68 -15.10 -12.01
CA VAL A 382 7.90 -15.91 -12.22
C VAL A 382 8.38 -15.80 -13.67
N LYS A 383 7.47 -15.90 -14.65
CA LYS A 383 7.76 -15.68 -16.07
C LYS A 383 8.33 -14.29 -16.35
N ASN A 384 7.89 -13.29 -15.58
CA ASN A 384 8.35 -11.91 -15.64
C ASN A 384 9.54 -11.61 -14.68
N GLY A 385 10.32 -12.63 -14.33
CA GLY A 385 11.62 -12.48 -13.69
C GLY A 385 11.64 -12.60 -12.17
N LEU A 386 10.54 -12.98 -11.50
CA LEU A 386 10.57 -13.28 -10.07
C LEU A 386 11.31 -14.61 -9.83
N PRO A 387 12.41 -14.65 -9.03
CA PRO A 387 13.12 -15.89 -8.77
C PRO A 387 12.22 -16.94 -8.10
N ARG A 388 12.20 -18.18 -8.62
CA ARG A 388 11.33 -19.27 -8.14
C ARG A 388 11.44 -19.51 -6.64
N GLN A 389 12.67 -19.51 -6.11
CA GLN A 389 12.90 -19.68 -4.68
C GLN A 389 12.20 -18.59 -3.87
N LEU A 390 12.33 -17.32 -4.30
CA LEU A 390 11.71 -16.20 -3.63
C LEU A 390 10.17 -16.26 -3.73
N ALA A 391 9.64 -16.69 -4.88
CA ALA A 391 8.21 -16.92 -5.06
C ALA A 391 7.66 -17.95 -4.06
N ILE A 392 8.35 -19.10 -3.88
CA ILE A 392 7.96 -20.12 -2.89
C ILE A 392 8.10 -19.58 -1.47
N ASP A 393 9.22 -18.94 -1.15
CA ASP A 393 9.48 -18.38 0.17
C ASP A 393 8.43 -17.33 0.56
N ALA A 394 7.98 -16.50 -0.38
CA ALA A 394 6.99 -15.45 -0.18
C ALA A 394 5.59 -15.98 0.23
N ILE A 395 5.28 -17.24 -0.08
CA ILE A 395 4.02 -17.92 0.28
C ILE A 395 4.21 -19.04 1.32
N THR A 396 5.42 -19.18 1.89
CA THR A 396 5.74 -20.21 2.89
C THR A 396 6.59 -19.63 4.03
N ARG A 397 7.90 -19.52 3.84
CA ARG A 397 8.86 -19.17 4.88
C ARG A 397 8.76 -17.73 5.34
N VAL A 398 8.56 -16.78 4.42
CA VAL A 398 8.46 -15.35 4.74
C VAL A 398 7.25 -15.06 5.62
N PRO A 399 6.01 -15.48 5.29
CA PRO A 399 4.87 -15.24 6.17
C PRO A 399 5.04 -15.94 7.53
N ALA A 400 5.59 -17.15 7.58
CA ALA A 400 5.93 -17.80 8.85
C ALA A 400 6.95 -17.00 9.68
N SER A 401 7.95 -16.40 9.03
CA SER A 401 8.97 -15.56 9.67
C SER A 401 8.38 -14.26 10.21
N ILE A 402 7.51 -13.60 9.46
CA ILE A 402 6.80 -12.39 9.90
C ILE A 402 6.01 -12.66 11.19
N LEU A 403 5.36 -13.82 11.27
CA LEU A 403 4.55 -14.23 12.41
C LEU A 403 5.38 -14.85 13.56
N GLY A 404 6.68 -15.08 13.38
CA GLY A 404 7.54 -15.73 14.38
C GLY A 404 7.26 -17.23 14.57
N LEU A 405 6.79 -17.93 13.53
CA LEU A 405 6.30 -19.31 13.57
C LEU A 405 7.04 -20.26 12.61
N THR A 406 8.26 -19.93 12.17
CA THR A 406 9.07 -20.76 11.25
C THR A 406 9.38 -22.16 11.76
N GLU A 407 9.36 -22.37 13.08
CA GLU A 407 9.55 -23.68 13.72
C GLU A 407 8.29 -24.57 13.66
N LEU A 408 7.14 -23.99 13.29
CA LEU A 408 5.85 -24.69 13.27
C LEU A 408 5.28 -24.82 11.85
N VAL A 409 5.45 -23.82 10.98
CA VAL A 409 4.86 -23.77 9.64
C VAL A 409 5.80 -23.11 8.64
N GLY A 410 5.52 -23.27 7.34
CA GLY A 410 6.23 -22.60 6.24
C GLY A 410 7.58 -23.21 5.86
N GLN A 411 7.99 -24.30 6.51
CA GLN A 411 9.19 -25.08 6.18
C GLN A 411 8.98 -26.57 6.48
N LEU A 412 9.76 -27.43 5.84
CA LEU A 412 9.83 -28.85 6.14
C LEU A 412 10.98 -29.11 7.10
N THR A 413 10.72 -29.07 8.40
CA THR A 413 11.73 -29.33 9.45
C THR A 413 11.20 -30.26 10.53
N PRO A 414 12.07 -31.02 11.23
CA PRO A 414 11.64 -31.85 12.35
C PRO A 414 10.86 -31.04 13.39
N ASN A 415 9.77 -31.62 13.90
CA ASN A 415 8.82 -31.07 14.86
C ASN A 415 7.86 -29.99 14.33
N ALA A 416 8.00 -29.51 13.09
CA ALA A 416 7.00 -28.66 12.44
C ALA A 416 5.66 -29.42 12.25
N LEU A 417 4.57 -28.69 12.05
CA LEU A 417 3.30 -29.30 11.64
C LEU A 417 3.49 -29.99 10.28
N ALA A 418 2.86 -31.16 10.11
CA ALA A 418 2.86 -31.90 8.85
C ALA A 418 1.92 -31.22 7.84
N ASN A 419 2.31 -30.00 7.44
CA ASN A 419 1.66 -29.17 6.44
C ASN A 419 2.54 -29.13 5.19
N PHE A 420 2.14 -29.82 4.13
CA PHE A 420 2.95 -29.92 2.90
C PHE A 420 2.09 -30.23 1.68
N LEU A 421 2.59 -29.84 0.50
CA LEU A 421 1.99 -30.16 -0.78
C LEU A 421 2.71 -31.32 -1.44
N ILE A 422 1.96 -32.15 -2.17
CA ILE A 422 2.50 -33.10 -3.14
C ILE A 422 2.11 -32.63 -4.53
N THR A 423 3.08 -32.45 -5.42
CA THR A 423 2.86 -31.96 -6.79
C THR A 423 3.38 -32.94 -7.83
N SER A 424 2.79 -32.89 -9.03
CA SER A 424 3.17 -33.77 -10.14
C SER A 424 4.57 -33.47 -10.68
N GLY A 425 4.99 -32.20 -10.64
CA GLY A 425 6.30 -31.68 -11.05
C GLY A 425 6.76 -30.51 -10.18
N PRO A 426 7.85 -29.81 -10.55
CA PRO A 426 8.28 -28.61 -9.85
C PRO A 426 7.23 -27.50 -9.87
N LEU A 427 7.10 -26.73 -8.79
CA LEU A 427 6.21 -25.56 -8.77
C LEU A 427 6.61 -24.56 -9.87
N PHE A 428 5.62 -23.99 -10.55
CA PHE A 428 5.73 -23.04 -11.67
C PHE A 428 6.14 -23.60 -13.04
N THR A 429 6.15 -24.91 -13.25
CA THR A 429 6.08 -25.46 -14.62
C THR A 429 4.62 -25.54 -15.07
N ASP A 430 4.35 -25.33 -16.35
CA ASP A 430 2.98 -25.20 -16.90
C ASP A 430 2.11 -26.44 -16.61
N ASP A 431 2.69 -27.65 -16.69
CA ASP A 431 2.00 -28.92 -16.40
C ASP A 431 2.01 -29.36 -14.92
N SER A 432 2.60 -28.56 -14.02
CA SER A 432 2.66 -28.97 -12.61
C SER A 432 1.32 -28.76 -11.94
N LEU A 433 0.74 -29.86 -11.49
CA LEU A 433 -0.51 -29.94 -10.76
C LEU A 433 -0.23 -30.14 -9.26
N ILE A 434 -1.03 -29.48 -8.43
CA ILE A 434 -1.12 -29.83 -7.00
C ILE A 434 -2.00 -31.07 -6.92
N LEU A 435 -1.42 -32.16 -6.46
CA LEU A 435 -2.12 -33.44 -6.33
C LEU A 435 -2.79 -33.52 -4.97
N GLU A 436 -2.03 -33.18 -3.93
CA GLU A 436 -2.46 -33.32 -2.55
C GLU A 436 -1.98 -32.15 -1.70
N ASN A 437 -2.83 -31.75 -0.76
CA ASN A 437 -2.49 -30.84 0.32
C ASN A 437 -2.62 -31.63 1.63
N TRP A 438 -1.52 -31.81 2.34
CA TRP A 438 -1.50 -32.47 3.64
C TRP A 438 -1.51 -31.42 4.72
N ILE A 439 -2.45 -31.51 5.66
CA ILE A 439 -2.63 -30.50 6.70
C ILE A 439 -2.70 -31.21 8.06
N GLN A 440 -1.74 -30.92 8.93
CA GLN A 440 -1.56 -31.62 10.21
C GLN A 440 -1.58 -33.16 10.06
N GLY A 441 -1.02 -33.66 8.96
CA GLY A 441 -0.94 -35.09 8.65
C GLY A 441 -2.20 -35.70 8.05
N ASP A 442 -3.29 -34.94 7.88
CA ASP A 442 -4.48 -35.38 7.17
C ASP A 442 -4.34 -35.12 5.67
N ARG A 443 -4.72 -36.10 4.84
CA ARG A 443 -4.62 -36.05 3.37
C ARG A 443 -5.84 -35.36 2.76
N TYR A 444 -5.63 -34.35 1.94
CA TYR A 444 -6.65 -33.72 1.08
C TYR A 444 -6.24 -33.86 -0.38
N VAL A 445 -7.04 -34.56 -1.17
CA VAL A 445 -6.79 -34.77 -2.61
C VAL A 445 -7.38 -33.59 -3.36
N ILE A 446 -6.56 -32.92 -4.17
CA ILE A 446 -6.95 -31.75 -4.96
C ILE A 446 -7.26 -32.15 -6.39
N ASN A 447 -6.36 -32.92 -7.02
CA ASN A 447 -6.55 -33.39 -8.38
C ASN A 447 -6.69 -34.91 -8.39
N SER A 448 -7.92 -35.40 -8.23
CA SER A 448 -8.24 -36.84 -8.15
C SER A 448 -8.18 -37.56 -9.49
N ASP A 449 -8.28 -36.82 -10.59
CA ASP A 449 -8.33 -37.36 -11.95
C ASP A 449 -6.93 -37.58 -12.53
N TYR A 450 -5.92 -37.00 -11.88
CA TYR A 450 -4.53 -37.18 -12.24
C TYR A 450 -4.09 -38.64 -12.00
N ASP A 451 -3.78 -39.33 -13.09
CA ASP A 451 -3.34 -40.73 -13.07
C ASP A 451 -1.85 -40.84 -13.42
N ASP A 452 -1.07 -41.49 -12.55
CA ASP A 452 0.37 -41.71 -12.73
C ASP A 452 0.72 -42.49 -14.02
N ARG A 453 -0.27 -43.15 -14.63
CA ARG A 453 -0.14 -43.89 -15.89
C ARG A 453 -0.25 -42.98 -17.12
N GLU A 454 -0.63 -41.72 -16.98
CA GLU A 454 -0.67 -40.77 -18.09
C GLU A 454 0.73 -40.55 -18.71
N GLY A 455 0.80 -40.49 -20.04
CA GLY A 455 2.04 -40.22 -20.77
C GLY A 455 2.13 -40.86 -22.15
N VAL A 456 3.31 -40.73 -22.76
CA VAL A 456 3.66 -41.34 -24.04
C VAL A 456 4.32 -42.68 -23.78
N TYR A 457 3.89 -43.67 -24.55
CA TYR A 457 4.36 -45.04 -24.52
C TYR A 457 4.82 -45.48 -25.90
N GLU A 458 5.88 -46.28 -25.94
CA GLU A 458 6.31 -47.01 -27.12
C GLU A 458 5.69 -48.41 -27.10
N LEU A 459 4.76 -48.67 -28.01
CA LEU A 459 4.16 -49.98 -28.27
C LEU A 459 5.00 -50.74 -29.30
N THR A 460 5.71 -51.77 -28.86
CA THR A 460 6.44 -52.71 -29.72
C THR A 460 5.61 -53.97 -29.95
N ILE A 461 5.35 -54.31 -31.22
CA ILE A 461 4.71 -55.58 -31.63
C ILE A 461 5.67 -56.29 -32.58
N GLU A 462 6.25 -57.41 -32.14
CA GLU A 462 7.38 -58.07 -32.82
C GLU A 462 8.53 -57.10 -33.17
N ASP A 463 8.68 -56.71 -34.44
CA ASP A 463 9.73 -55.80 -34.96
C ASP A 463 9.20 -54.41 -35.33
N GLN A 464 7.94 -54.08 -34.99
CA GLN A 464 7.29 -52.81 -35.30
C GLN A 464 7.03 -51.98 -34.04
N ASN A 465 7.40 -50.70 -34.10
CA ASN A 465 7.19 -49.75 -33.00
C ASN A 465 6.12 -48.73 -33.39
N PHE A 466 5.22 -48.45 -32.45
CA PHE A 466 4.16 -47.46 -32.56
C PHE A 466 4.23 -46.54 -31.33
N GLN A 467 3.93 -45.27 -31.49
CA GLN A 467 3.77 -44.34 -30.38
C GLN A 467 2.31 -44.36 -29.92
N LEU A 468 2.11 -44.50 -28.61
CA LEU A 468 0.80 -44.48 -27.97
C LEU A 468 0.79 -43.36 -26.92
N GLU A 469 -0.16 -42.46 -27.03
CA GLU A 469 -0.47 -41.46 -26.02
C GLU A 469 -1.58 -42.01 -25.14
N LEU A 470 -1.35 -42.06 -23.83
CA LEU A 470 -2.32 -42.49 -22.83
C LEU A 470 -2.67 -41.29 -21.96
N SER A 471 -3.95 -40.93 -21.92
CA SER A 471 -4.52 -39.89 -21.07
C SER A 471 -5.76 -40.40 -20.34
N PHE A 472 -6.22 -39.65 -19.34
CA PHE A 472 -7.43 -39.97 -18.59
C PHE A 472 -8.40 -38.80 -18.60
N ASP A 473 -9.68 -39.08 -18.86
CA ASP A 473 -10.77 -38.08 -18.82
C ASP A 473 -11.83 -38.57 -17.84
N GLU A 474 -12.04 -37.83 -16.75
CA GLU A 474 -12.92 -38.23 -15.61
C GLU A 474 -12.70 -39.69 -15.13
N GLY A 475 -11.45 -40.17 -15.20
CA GLY A 475 -11.06 -41.54 -14.83
C GLY A 475 -11.24 -42.61 -15.90
N GLU A 476 -11.74 -42.27 -17.11
CA GLU A 476 -11.75 -43.17 -18.27
C GLU A 476 -10.44 -43.08 -19.06
N ALA A 477 -9.82 -44.22 -19.34
CA ALA A 477 -8.55 -44.28 -20.07
C ALA A 477 -8.75 -44.07 -21.58
N LEU A 478 -8.10 -43.04 -22.12
CA LEU A 478 -8.05 -42.73 -23.54
C LEU A 478 -6.67 -43.09 -24.09
N ALA A 479 -6.63 -43.77 -25.23
CA ALA A 479 -5.39 -44.07 -25.93
C ALA A 479 -5.44 -43.59 -27.37
N GLU A 480 -4.47 -42.79 -27.78
CA GLU A 480 -4.23 -42.42 -29.17
C GLU A 480 -2.98 -43.14 -29.69
N LEU A 481 -3.08 -43.75 -30.87
CA LEU A 481 -1.99 -44.52 -31.46
C LEU A 481 -1.58 -43.91 -32.81
N ALA A 482 -0.29 -43.62 -32.96
CA ALA A 482 0.30 -43.19 -34.23
C ALA A 482 0.62 -44.41 -35.11
N LEU A 483 -0.01 -44.50 -36.28
CA LEU A 483 0.23 -45.55 -37.27
C LEU A 483 1.36 -45.18 -38.27
N PRO A 484 1.93 -46.15 -39.01
CA PRO A 484 2.96 -45.89 -40.00
C PRO A 484 2.43 -44.97 -41.13
N GLY A 485 2.83 -43.70 -41.12
CA GLY A 485 2.34 -42.66 -42.05
C GLY A 485 1.86 -41.36 -41.40
N ASP A 486 2.04 -41.20 -40.08
CA ASP A 486 1.66 -40.03 -39.25
C ASP A 486 0.14 -39.76 -39.15
N GLU A 487 -0.71 -40.78 -39.39
CA GLU A 487 -2.13 -40.70 -39.04
C GLU A 487 -2.35 -41.24 -37.61
N THR A 488 -2.76 -40.35 -36.71
CA THR A 488 -3.16 -40.69 -35.33
C THR A 488 -4.60 -41.16 -35.30
N GLN A 489 -4.88 -42.21 -34.53
CA GLN A 489 -6.24 -42.71 -34.34
C GLN A 489 -6.47 -43.15 -32.89
N GLN A 490 -7.71 -43.05 -32.44
CA GLN A 490 -8.11 -43.54 -31.13
C GLN A 490 -8.08 -45.08 -31.09
N ALA A 491 -7.36 -45.63 -30.12
CA ALA A 491 -7.37 -47.04 -29.80
C ALA A 491 -8.40 -47.34 -28.70
N ASN A 492 -9.11 -48.46 -28.83
CA ASN A 492 -9.96 -48.94 -27.76
C ASN A 492 -9.08 -49.52 -26.66
N LEU A 493 -9.05 -48.86 -25.51
CA LEU A 493 -8.30 -49.27 -24.33
C LEU A 493 -9.27 -49.65 -23.21
N ASP A 494 -8.96 -50.76 -22.54
CA ASP A 494 -9.59 -51.16 -21.28
C ASP A 494 -8.46 -51.43 -20.28
N LEU A 495 -8.41 -50.60 -19.23
CA LEU A 495 -7.45 -50.67 -18.13
C LEU A 495 -8.20 -51.07 -16.86
N SER A 496 -7.87 -52.25 -16.35
CA SER A 496 -8.27 -52.71 -15.01
C SER A 496 -7.03 -52.87 -14.14
N ASP A 497 -7.19 -52.90 -12.82
CA ASP A 497 -6.09 -52.84 -11.82
C ASP A 497 -4.90 -53.79 -12.11
N ASP A 498 -5.12 -54.92 -12.79
CA ASP A 498 -4.09 -55.91 -13.09
C ASP A 498 -3.90 -56.24 -14.60
N LEU A 499 -4.75 -55.72 -15.50
CA LEU A 499 -4.78 -56.15 -16.91
C LEU A 499 -5.09 -55.01 -17.88
N ILE A 500 -4.37 -55.01 -19.01
CA ILE A 500 -4.59 -54.11 -20.15
C ILE A 500 -5.14 -54.88 -21.34
N SER A 501 -6.16 -54.32 -21.99
CA SER A 501 -6.65 -54.77 -23.28
C SER A 501 -6.68 -53.60 -24.27
N LEU A 502 -5.89 -53.70 -25.34
CA LEU A 502 -5.75 -52.66 -26.35
C LEU A 502 -6.21 -53.21 -27.71
N SER A 503 -7.07 -52.49 -28.44
CA SER A 503 -7.45 -52.86 -29.80
C SER A 503 -7.61 -51.66 -30.72
N PHE A 504 -7.04 -51.76 -31.92
CA PHE A 504 -6.99 -50.69 -32.90
C PHE A 504 -6.98 -51.23 -34.33
N VAL A 505 -7.25 -50.38 -35.31
CA VAL A 505 -7.24 -50.71 -36.75
C VAL A 505 -5.85 -50.45 -37.30
N ILE A 506 -5.19 -51.38 -37.98
CA ILE A 506 -3.79 -51.21 -38.43
C ILE A 506 -3.68 -50.69 -39.88
N ASP A 507 -4.78 -50.70 -40.64
CA ASP A 507 -4.81 -50.28 -42.05
C ASP A 507 -6.18 -49.73 -42.50
N ASN A 508 -6.19 -49.11 -43.68
CA ASN A 508 -7.38 -48.52 -44.32
C ASN A 508 -8.45 -49.54 -44.74
N GLU A 509 -8.19 -50.85 -44.61
CA GLU A 509 -9.14 -51.92 -44.90
C GLU A 509 -9.98 -52.31 -43.66
N GLY A 510 -9.72 -51.69 -42.50
CA GLY A 510 -10.44 -51.96 -41.26
C GLY A 510 -9.92 -53.17 -40.48
N ASN A 511 -8.72 -53.65 -40.81
CA ASN A 511 -8.13 -54.82 -40.15
C ASN A 511 -7.70 -54.48 -38.72
N ARG A 512 -8.13 -55.29 -37.74
CA ARG A 512 -7.94 -54.99 -36.31
C ARG A 512 -6.87 -55.87 -35.64
N VAL A 513 -6.02 -55.23 -34.84
CA VAL A 513 -5.12 -55.88 -33.88
C VAL A 513 -5.77 -55.87 -32.50
N ARG A 514 -5.56 -56.94 -31.71
CA ARG A 514 -6.05 -57.04 -30.32
C ARG A 514 -4.94 -57.56 -29.43
N LEU A 515 -4.61 -56.81 -28.40
CA LEU A 515 -3.51 -57.07 -27.48
C LEU A 515 -4.09 -57.23 -26.07
N SER A 516 -3.55 -58.17 -25.30
CA SER A 516 -3.86 -58.31 -23.88
C SER A 516 -2.59 -58.56 -23.09
N GLY A 517 -2.46 -57.95 -21.93
CA GLY A 517 -1.22 -57.95 -21.17
C GLY A 517 -1.38 -57.64 -19.70
N TRP A 518 -0.26 -57.66 -19.00
CA TRP A 518 -0.12 -57.40 -17.57
C TRP A 518 1.04 -56.41 -17.33
N PRO A 519 1.06 -55.70 -16.20
CA PRO A 519 2.10 -54.70 -15.91
C PRO A 519 3.49 -55.33 -15.75
N ASP A 520 4.54 -54.61 -16.20
CA ASP A 520 5.95 -55.05 -16.16
C ASP A 520 6.88 -53.89 -15.78
N GLY A 521 6.66 -53.27 -14.60
CA GLY A 521 7.54 -52.30 -13.94
C GLY A 521 7.75 -50.93 -14.62
N SER A 522 7.73 -50.87 -15.95
CA SER A 522 7.93 -49.67 -16.78
C SER A 522 6.84 -49.52 -17.86
N GLY A 523 5.70 -50.17 -17.66
CA GLY A 523 4.57 -50.24 -18.60
C GLY A 523 3.90 -51.61 -18.56
N TRP A 524 3.58 -52.19 -19.72
CA TRP A 524 2.88 -53.48 -19.84
C TRP A 524 3.53 -54.39 -20.88
N ARG A 525 3.30 -55.71 -20.76
CA ARG A 525 3.64 -56.67 -21.80
C ARG A 525 2.58 -57.75 -21.93
N GLY A 526 2.56 -58.44 -23.06
CA GLY A 526 1.68 -59.59 -23.20
C GLY A 526 1.68 -60.21 -24.58
N THR A 527 0.55 -60.82 -24.92
CA THR A 527 0.32 -61.49 -26.20
C THR A 527 -0.90 -60.91 -26.90
N GLY A 528 -0.92 -60.98 -28.22
CA GLY A 528 -1.99 -60.44 -29.03
C GLY A 528 -2.30 -61.28 -30.25
N ARG A 529 -3.27 -60.81 -31.04
CA ARG A 529 -3.64 -61.40 -32.33
C ARG A 529 -3.65 -60.33 -33.42
N THR A 530 -2.99 -60.64 -34.54
CA THR A 530 -3.05 -59.84 -35.76
C THR A 530 -4.35 -60.10 -36.53
N PRO A 531 -4.67 -59.30 -37.56
CA PRO A 531 -5.87 -59.50 -38.38
C PRO A 531 -5.95 -60.88 -39.07
N SER A 532 -4.81 -61.51 -39.35
CA SER A 532 -4.72 -62.87 -39.91
C SER A 532 -4.91 -63.98 -38.87
N GLY A 533 -5.05 -63.62 -37.58
CA GLY A 533 -5.22 -64.54 -36.46
C GLY A 533 -3.92 -65.11 -35.90
N ALA A 534 -2.75 -64.64 -36.36
CA ALA A 534 -1.45 -65.04 -35.82
C ALA A 534 -1.24 -64.48 -34.41
N LEU A 535 -0.60 -65.27 -33.54
CA LEU A 535 -0.18 -64.87 -32.20
C LEU A 535 1.08 -64.01 -32.30
N VAL A 536 1.10 -62.89 -31.59
CA VAL A 536 2.24 -61.96 -31.50
C VAL A 536 2.54 -61.62 -30.05
N ASP A 537 3.81 -61.42 -29.73
CA ASP A 537 4.25 -60.85 -28.45
C ASP A 537 4.37 -59.32 -28.59
N TRP A 538 4.04 -58.60 -27.51
CA TRP A 538 4.11 -57.14 -27.51
C TRP A 538 4.55 -56.59 -26.15
N GLN A 539 5.09 -55.38 -26.19
CA GLN A 539 5.50 -54.61 -25.02
C GLN A 539 5.09 -53.15 -25.20
N LEU A 540 4.56 -52.51 -24.15
CA LEU A 540 4.25 -51.09 -24.09
C LEU A 540 5.11 -50.50 -22.99
N THR A 541 6.11 -49.71 -23.37
CA THR A 541 7.09 -49.13 -22.43
C THR A 541 6.89 -47.64 -22.38
N ARG A 542 6.82 -47.03 -21.20
CA ARG A 542 6.72 -45.58 -21.09
C ARG A 542 7.96 -44.93 -21.71
N SER A 543 7.75 -44.05 -22.68
CA SER A 543 8.82 -43.37 -23.43
C SER A 543 8.88 -41.86 -23.13
N GLY A 544 7.83 -41.27 -22.55
CA GLY A 544 7.81 -39.87 -22.12
C GLY A 544 6.50 -39.47 -21.43
N ASN A 545 6.36 -38.18 -21.13
CA ASN A 545 5.07 -37.55 -20.85
C ASN A 545 4.45 -37.08 -22.18
N LEU A 546 3.14 -36.78 -22.22
CA LEU A 546 2.48 -36.22 -23.40
C LEU A 546 3.23 -34.96 -23.87
N GLU A 547 3.40 -34.78 -25.19
CA GLU A 547 4.07 -33.60 -25.73
C GLU A 547 3.19 -32.38 -25.48
N ASP A 548 3.73 -31.45 -24.69
CA ASP A 548 3.06 -30.21 -24.40
C ASP A 548 3.56 -29.11 -25.35
N GLY A 549 2.60 -28.38 -25.92
CA GLY A 549 2.82 -27.31 -26.88
C GLY A 549 3.40 -26.05 -26.24
N SER A 550 4.47 -26.14 -25.44
CA SER A 550 5.47 -25.08 -25.21
C SER A 550 6.47 -25.49 -24.11
N THR A 551 7.50 -26.25 -24.47
CA THR A 551 8.69 -26.38 -23.61
C THR A 551 9.59 -25.15 -23.76
N GLU A 552 9.11 -23.97 -23.34
CA GLU A 552 10.04 -22.90 -23.00
C GLU A 552 10.61 -23.19 -21.62
N SER A 553 11.89 -23.56 -21.58
CA SER A 553 12.66 -23.51 -20.35
C SER A 553 12.73 -22.06 -19.89
N ILE A 554 11.82 -21.63 -19.02
CA ILE A 554 11.89 -20.32 -18.37
C ILE A 554 13.12 -20.37 -17.46
N GLY A 555 14.24 -19.78 -17.93
CA GLY A 555 15.44 -19.61 -17.13
C GLY A 555 15.17 -18.62 -16.00
N ASP A 556 15.94 -18.70 -14.90
CA ASP A 556 15.91 -17.71 -13.82
C ASP A 556 16.56 -16.36 -14.24
N GLU A 557 16.59 -16.05 -15.54
CA GLU A 557 17.10 -14.77 -16.06
C GLU A 557 16.04 -13.68 -15.89
N LEU A 558 16.48 -12.50 -15.44
CA LEU A 558 15.61 -11.33 -15.28
C LEU A 558 15.01 -10.95 -16.64
N ALA A 559 13.68 -10.96 -16.72
CA ALA A 559 12.98 -10.48 -17.90
C ALA A 559 13.22 -8.97 -18.07
N GLU A 560 13.57 -8.53 -19.29
CA GLU A 560 13.65 -7.10 -19.59
C GLU A 560 12.26 -6.47 -19.51
N LEU A 561 12.17 -5.30 -18.85
CA LEU A 561 10.90 -4.57 -18.77
C LEU A 561 10.42 -4.14 -20.16
N PRO A 562 9.15 -4.34 -20.50
CA PRO A 562 8.59 -3.96 -21.80
C PRO A 562 8.60 -2.43 -22.01
N SER A 563 8.59 -1.68 -20.91
CA SER A 563 8.80 -0.24 -20.90
C SER A 563 9.38 0.22 -19.57
N PRO A 564 10.10 1.36 -19.55
CA PRO A 564 10.65 1.88 -18.30
C PRO A 564 9.55 2.45 -17.40
N VAL A 565 9.80 2.40 -16.09
CA VAL A 565 9.05 3.14 -15.08
C VAL A 565 9.29 4.63 -15.29
N LEU A 566 8.23 5.44 -15.12
CA LEU A 566 8.28 6.89 -15.27
C LEU A 566 8.05 7.56 -13.91
N TYR A 567 8.63 8.76 -13.76
CA TYR A 567 8.52 9.59 -12.56
C TYR A 567 7.98 10.98 -12.95
N PRO A 568 6.75 11.33 -12.52
CA PRO A 568 5.78 10.44 -11.87
C PRO A 568 5.27 9.35 -12.83
N PHE A 569 4.58 8.34 -12.32
CA PHE A 569 4.03 7.22 -13.11
C PHE A 569 2.78 7.64 -13.90
N SER A 570 2.88 8.70 -14.70
CA SER A 570 1.75 9.24 -15.45
C SER A 570 2.19 9.90 -16.77
N ALA A 571 1.24 10.45 -17.51
CA ALA A 571 1.54 11.24 -18.70
C ALA A 571 2.49 12.40 -18.36
N TYR A 572 3.43 12.68 -19.26
CA TYR A 572 4.50 13.68 -19.05
C TYR A 572 5.49 13.32 -17.94
N GLY A 573 5.49 12.09 -17.44
CA GLY A 573 6.54 11.55 -16.60
C GLY A 573 7.86 11.31 -17.35
N ARG A 574 8.97 11.35 -16.60
CA ARG A 574 10.34 11.20 -17.11
C ARG A 574 10.97 9.95 -16.52
N GLN A 575 11.87 9.30 -17.26
CA GLN A 575 12.64 8.16 -16.72
C GLN A 575 13.69 8.61 -15.71
N VAL A 576 14.17 9.85 -15.84
CA VAL A 576 15.15 10.48 -14.96
C VAL A 576 14.62 11.84 -14.58
N ALA A 577 14.74 12.20 -13.31
CA ALA A 577 14.34 13.51 -12.81
C ALA A 577 15.13 14.63 -13.52
N PRO A 578 14.52 15.79 -13.79
CA PRO A 578 15.26 16.91 -14.36
C PRO A 578 16.32 17.41 -13.37
N GLU A 579 17.51 17.71 -13.87
CA GLU A 579 18.64 18.19 -13.07
C GLU A 579 18.68 19.72 -13.01
N GLN A 580 19.30 20.26 -11.94
CA GLN A 580 19.54 21.69 -11.81
C GLN A 580 20.51 22.17 -12.89
N GLN A 581 20.25 23.37 -13.42
CA GLN A 581 21.06 23.97 -14.47
C GLN A 581 21.59 25.33 -14.04
N ASP A 582 22.88 25.55 -14.29
CA ASP A 582 23.46 26.88 -14.27
C ASP A 582 23.26 27.52 -15.64
N PHE A 583 22.67 28.71 -15.65
CA PHE A 583 22.36 29.40 -16.90
C PHE A 583 22.41 30.92 -16.79
N LEU A 584 22.62 31.55 -17.93
CA LEU A 584 22.58 33.00 -18.11
C LEU A 584 21.49 33.35 -19.12
N VAL A 585 20.43 34.02 -18.67
CA VAL A 585 19.43 34.62 -19.57
C VAL A 585 19.96 35.97 -20.01
N ARG A 586 20.22 36.14 -21.31
CA ARG A 586 20.83 37.35 -21.86
C ARG A 586 19.81 38.29 -22.51
N GLY A 587 19.79 39.55 -22.09
CA GLY A 587 19.04 40.62 -22.73
C GLY A 587 17.51 40.45 -22.72
N ALA A 588 16.96 39.82 -21.68
CA ALA A 588 15.52 39.68 -21.52
C ALA A 588 14.88 40.97 -20.98
N THR A 589 13.59 41.18 -21.24
CA THR A 589 12.79 42.16 -20.48
C THR A 589 12.42 41.55 -19.13
N VAL A 590 13.18 41.89 -18.11
CA VAL A 590 13.09 41.35 -16.74
C VAL A 590 12.11 42.17 -15.92
N TRP A 591 11.07 41.50 -15.41
CA TRP A 591 10.13 42.05 -14.45
C TRP A 591 10.65 41.72 -13.05
N THR A 592 11.39 42.64 -12.43
CA THR A 592 12.03 42.35 -11.13
C THR A 592 11.02 42.13 -10.01
N ASN A 593 9.87 42.82 -10.08
CA ASN A 593 8.93 43.00 -8.96
C ASN A 593 9.58 43.60 -7.70
N GLU A 594 10.73 44.24 -7.85
CA GLU A 594 11.39 45.06 -6.84
C GLU A 594 11.18 46.55 -7.20
N ASP A 595 11.92 47.45 -6.53
CA ASP A 595 11.85 48.89 -6.77
C ASP A 595 12.37 49.28 -8.17
N GLU A 596 13.25 48.47 -8.76
CA GLU A 596 13.79 48.67 -10.11
C GLU A 596 12.73 48.52 -11.22
N GLY A 597 11.62 47.82 -10.94
CA GLY A 597 10.53 47.63 -11.89
C GLY A 597 10.90 46.74 -13.08
N VAL A 598 10.68 47.22 -14.30
CA VAL A 598 10.93 46.46 -15.54
C VAL A 598 12.17 46.98 -16.24
N VAL A 599 13.17 46.11 -16.44
CA VAL A 599 14.47 46.45 -17.02
C VAL A 599 14.86 45.46 -18.13
N VAL A 600 15.68 45.89 -19.08
CA VAL A 600 16.29 44.97 -20.07
C VAL A 600 17.71 44.69 -19.61
N THR A 601 18.00 43.45 -19.21
CA THR A 601 19.26 43.08 -18.55
C THR A 601 19.54 41.58 -18.70
N ASP A 602 20.73 41.14 -18.27
CA ASP A 602 21.05 39.72 -18.09
C ASP A 602 20.73 39.26 -16.65
N VAL A 603 20.39 37.98 -16.50
CA VAL A 603 20.18 37.31 -15.19
C VAL A 603 20.96 36.00 -15.17
N LEU A 604 21.92 35.90 -14.24
CA LEU A 604 22.72 34.70 -14.00
C LEU A 604 22.13 33.87 -12.87
N VAL A 605 21.94 32.58 -13.12
CA VAL A 605 21.53 31.57 -12.14
C VAL A 605 22.67 30.59 -11.92
N LEU A 606 23.04 30.40 -10.65
CA LEU A 606 24.04 29.43 -10.19
C LEU A 606 23.51 28.69 -8.96
N ASP A 607 23.73 27.37 -8.89
CA ASP A 607 23.35 26.54 -7.74
C ASP A 607 21.87 26.74 -7.33
N GLY A 608 21.00 26.88 -8.33
CA GLY A 608 19.56 27.09 -8.15
C GLY A 608 19.14 28.44 -7.57
N ARG A 609 20.04 29.42 -7.50
CA ARG A 609 19.78 30.79 -7.00
C ARG A 609 20.10 31.85 -8.04
N ILE A 610 19.44 33.00 -7.91
CA ILE A 610 19.76 34.19 -8.71
C ILE A 610 21.08 34.77 -8.19
N ALA A 611 22.14 34.65 -8.98
CA ALA A 611 23.50 34.98 -8.58
C ALA A 611 23.88 36.44 -8.89
N GLU A 612 23.52 36.94 -10.07
CA GLU A 612 23.86 38.28 -10.53
C GLU A 612 22.80 38.82 -11.50
N ILE A 613 22.46 40.09 -11.39
CA ILE A 613 21.56 40.81 -12.31
C ILE A 613 22.30 42.04 -12.85
N GLY A 614 22.45 42.14 -14.17
CA GLY A 614 23.17 43.27 -14.77
C GLY A 614 23.45 43.11 -16.25
N ASP A 615 24.04 44.15 -16.84
CA ASP A 615 24.36 44.18 -18.27
C ASP A 615 25.72 43.54 -18.56
N GLY A 616 25.77 42.65 -19.57
CA GLY A 616 27.02 42.13 -20.10
C GLY A 616 27.71 41.14 -19.15
N ILE A 617 26.92 40.37 -18.40
CA ILE A 617 27.45 39.36 -17.47
C ILE A 617 28.27 38.34 -18.27
N SER A 618 29.47 38.05 -17.76
CA SER A 618 30.37 37.05 -18.32
C SER A 618 30.39 35.83 -17.40
N ALA A 619 29.81 34.72 -17.85
CA ALA A 619 29.81 33.45 -17.15
C ALA A 619 30.36 32.33 -18.07
N THR A 620 31.14 31.42 -17.49
CA THR A 620 31.73 30.27 -18.20
C THR A 620 31.17 28.97 -17.65
N GLY A 621 30.93 27.97 -18.51
CA GLY A 621 30.42 26.67 -18.07
C GLY A 621 28.91 26.64 -17.83
N VAL A 622 28.20 27.73 -18.10
CA VAL A 622 26.74 27.85 -17.95
C VAL A 622 26.05 27.85 -19.31
N THR A 623 24.78 27.41 -19.34
CA THR A 623 23.95 27.47 -20.55
C THR A 623 23.56 28.93 -20.84
N ILE A 624 23.79 29.42 -22.06
CA ILE A 624 23.37 30.77 -22.44
C ILE A 624 21.99 30.69 -23.11
N ILE A 625 21.02 31.37 -22.54
CA ILE A 625 19.64 31.46 -23.03
C ILE A 625 19.44 32.83 -23.66
N ASP A 626 19.01 32.87 -24.92
CA ASP A 626 18.66 34.11 -25.60
C ASP A 626 17.31 34.64 -25.09
N GLY A 627 17.37 35.74 -24.35
CA GLY A 627 16.22 36.46 -23.81
C GLY A 627 15.71 37.57 -24.73
N ALA A 628 16.36 37.84 -25.87
CA ALA A 628 15.98 38.94 -26.74
C ALA A 628 14.52 38.82 -27.19
N SER A 629 13.74 39.89 -27.00
CA SER A 629 12.29 39.95 -27.28
C SER A 629 11.42 39.04 -26.41
N LYS A 630 11.97 38.46 -25.33
CA LYS A 630 11.24 37.66 -24.35
C LYS A 630 11.11 38.41 -23.03
N HIS A 631 10.21 37.93 -22.18
CA HIS A 631 10.03 38.47 -20.84
C HIS A 631 10.40 37.44 -19.77
N LEU A 632 11.18 37.84 -18.78
CA LEU A 632 11.53 37.02 -17.63
C LEU A 632 10.79 37.54 -16.39
N THR A 633 10.06 36.69 -15.70
CA THR A 633 9.34 37.02 -14.46
C THR A 633 9.72 36.05 -13.33
N PRO A 634 9.48 36.41 -12.06
CA PRO A 634 9.36 35.41 -11.01
C PRO A 634 8.25 34.43 -11.37
N GLY A 635 8.34 33.22 -10.83
CA GLY A 635 7.25 32.25 -10.91
C GLY A 635 6.00 32.71 -10.17
N ILE A 636 4.84 32.31 -10.71
CA ILE A 636 3.53 32.58 -10.12
C ILE A 636 3.33 31.70 -8.88
N ILE A 637 2.74 32.27 -7.83
CA ILE A 637 2.43 31.58 -6.58
C ILE A 637 0.92 31.62 -6.36
N ASP A 638 0.29 30.45 -6.27
CA ASP A 638 -1.14 30.34 -5.97
C ASP A 638 -1.36 30.10 -4.47
N GLU A 639 -1.64 31.16 -3.72
CA GLU A 639 -1.79 31.06 -2.25
C GLU A 639 -3.11 30.42 -1.81
N HIS A 640 -4.00 30.05 -2.73
CA HIS A 640 -5.14 29.21 -2.37
C HIS A 640 -5.48 28.21 -3.46
N SER A 641 -5.12 26.95 -3.19
CA SER A 641 -5.34 25.84 -4.10
C SER A 641 -5.81 24.56 -3.41
N HIS A 642 -6.47 23.72 -4.21
CA HIS A 642 -6.95 22.39 -3.85
C HIS A 642 -6.39 21.30 -4.78
N ILE A 643 -5.38 21.63 -5.59
CA ILE A 643 -4.69 20.67 -6.45
C ILE A 643 -3.75 19.78 -5.63
N ALA A 644 -3.29 18.67 -6.22
CA ALA A 644 -2.26 17.81 -5.61
C ALA A 644 -2.62 17.27 -4.22
N LEU A 645 -3.91 17.04 -3.93
CA LEU A 645 -4.40 16.39 -2.71
C LEU A 645 -5.26 15.17 -3.07
N PHE A 646 -5.17 14.10 -2.28
CA PHE A 646 -6.07 12.93 -2.41
C PHE A 646 -7.51 13.27 -1.96
N ASN A 647 -7.65 14.03 -0.87
CA ASN A 647 -8.93 14.55 -0.39
C ASN A 647 -8.78 15.98 0.13
N ILE A 648 -9.88 16.74 0.17
CA ILE A 648 -9.88 18.17 0.50
C ILE A 648 -10.56 18.50 1.84
N ASN A 649 -11.58 17.75 2.25
CA ASN A 649 -12.37 18.06 3.45
C ASN A 649 -12.50 16.88 4.41
N GLU A 650 -12.45 17.17 5.71
CA GLU A 650 -12.87 16.29 6.81
C GLU A 650 -14.20 16.80 7.42
N GLY A 651 -15.00 15.94 8.04
CA GLY A 651 -16.33 16.26 8.54
C GLY A 651 -16.41 16.58 10.03
N GLN A 652 -16.01 17.78 10.47
CA GLN A 652 -16.25 18.29 11.85
C GLN A 652 -16.48 19.82 11.91
N ALA A 653 -16.77 20.39 13.08
CA ALA A 653 -16.77 21.86 13.23
C ALA A 653 -15.35 22.42 13.39
N ASN A 654 -14.49 21.65 14.06
CA ASN A 654 -13.08 21.93 14.22
C ASN A 654 -12.29 20.66 13.90
N SER A 655 -11.68 20.63 12.72
CA SER A 655 -10.84 19.54 12.24
C SER A 655 -9.34 19.92 12.25
N SER A 656 -8.93 20.89 13.08
CA SER A 656 -7.58 21.46 13.09
C SER A 656 -6.44 20.43 13.24
N MET A 657 -6.73 19.23 13.73
CA MET A 657 -5.77 18.12 13.80
C MET A 657 -5.38 17.53 12.43
N VAL A 658 -6.19 17.70 11.37
CA VAL A 658 -5.89 17.15 10.04
C VAL A 658 -4.88 18.01 9.31
N ARG A 659 -4.03 17.38 8.50
CA ARG A 659 -2.91 18.05 7.83
C ARG A 659 -2.93 17.75 6.33
N MET A 660 -2.87 18.79 5.50
CA MET A 660 -2.78 18.58 4.04
C MET A 660 -1.48 17.86 3.66
N LYS A 661 -0.39 18.04 4.43
CA LYS A 661 0.92 17.39 4.20
C LYS A 661 0.92 15.86 4.38
N ASP A 662 -0.18 15.29 4.90
CA ASP A 662 -0.37 13.85 4.99
C ASP A 662 -1.09 13.27 3.76
N VAL A 663 -1.59 14.12 2.85
CA VAL A 663 -2.41 13.67 1.72
C VAL A 663 -2.06 14.36 0.41
N VAL A 664 -0.80 14.79 0.28
CA VAL A 664 -0.28 15.37 -0.97
C VAL A 664 -0.14 14.25 -2.01
N ASN A 665 -0.84 14.40 -3.13
CA ASN A 665 -0.71 13.53 -4.30
C ASN A 665 0.31 14.13 -5.27
N SER A 666 1.52 13.59 -5.23
CA SER A 666 2.65 14.01 -6.05
C SER A 666 2.53 13.68 -7.55
N GLU A 667 1.59 12.81 -7.91
CA GLU A 667 1.36 12.39 -9.30
C GLU A 667 0.21 13.15 -9.97
N ASN A 668 -0.39 14.13 -9.28
CA ASN A 668 -1.51 14.90 -9.81
C ASN A 668 -1.07 15.75 -11.02
N ILE A 669 -1.60 15.42 -12.20
CA ILE A 669 -1.28 16.08 -13.48
C ILE A 669 -1.42 17.60 -13.48
N ASN A 670 -2.22 18.16 -12.57
CA ASN A 670 -2.37 19.60 -12.47
C ASN A 670 -1.08 20.31 -12.00
N ILE A 671 -0.13 19.61 -11.36
CA ILE A 671 1.21 20.13 -11.09
C ILE A 671 1.92 20.50 -12.42
N TYR A 672 1.98 19.56 -13.37
CA TYR A 672 2.59 19.79 -14.68
C TYR A 672 1.85 20.87 -15.49
N ARG A 673 0.51 20.87 -15.43
CA ARG A 673 -0.30 21.90 -16.11
C ARG A 673 -0.11 23.29 -15.52
N ASN A 674 0.15 23.39 -14.21
CA ASN A 674 0.45 24.64 -13.52
C ASN A 674 1.82 25.18 -13.90
N LEU A 675 2.85 24.32 -13.98
CA LEU A 675 4.16 24.68 -14.51
C LEU A 675 4.07 25.26 -15.93
N ALA A 676 3.23 24.67 -16.79
CA ALA A 676 2.98 25.17 -18.15
C ALA A 676 2.28 26.55 -18.19
N GLY A 677 1.65 26.95 -17.09
CA GLY A 677 1.09 28.29 -16.87
C GLY A 677 2.02 29.24 -16.10
N GLY A 678 3.26 28.83 -15.81
CA GLY A 678 4.22 29.63 -15.06
C GLY A 678 4.04 29.60 -13.54
N VAL A 679 3.22 28.70 -13.00
CA VAL A 679 3.01 28.53 -11.56
C VAL A 679 4.09 27.62 -10.97
N VAL A 680 4.79 28.11 -9.95
CA VAL A 680 5.95 27.44 -9.32
C VAL A 680 5.67 26.93 -7.92
N ALA A 681 4.71 27.53 -7.21
CA ALA A 681 4.35 27.14 -5.85
C ALA A 681 2.87 27.37 -5.56
N ALA A 682 2.37 26.63 -4.56
CA ALA A 682 1.01 26.81 -4.08
C ALA A 682 0.88 26.52 -2.58
N GLN A 683 -0.10 27.17 -1.96
CA GLN A 683 -0.64 26.72 -0.68
C GLN A 683 -1.80 25.76 -0.93
N LEU A 684 -1.70 24.56 -0.38
CA LEU A 684 -2.72 23.53 -0.38
C LEU A 684 -3.52 23.63 0.91
N LEU A 685 -4.84 23.77 0.80
CA LEU A 685 -5.70 24.01 1.95
C LEU A 685 -6.84 23.01 2.04
N HIS A 686 -7.32 22.83 3.27
CA HIS A 686 -8.65 22.32 3.49
C HIS A 686 -9.69 23.20 2.75
N GLY A 687 -10.81 22.62 2.33
CA GLY A 687 -11.92 23.38 1.75
C GLY A 687 -12.68 24.21 2.79
N SER A 688 -13.81 24.79 2.38
CA SER A 688 -14.65 25.64 3.25
C SER A 688 -15.79 24.89 3.94
N ALA A 689 -15.66 23.58 4.19
CA ALA A 689 -16.73 22.78 4.77
C ALA A 689 -16.95 23.04 6.28
N ASN A 690 -15.92 23.51 6.98
CA ASN A 690 -15.85 23.61 8.44
C ASN A 690 -15.41 25.03 8.87
N PRO A 691 -15.92 25.60 9.98
CA PRO A 691 -15.40 26.86 10.52
C PRO A 691 -13.89 26.84 10.74
N ILE A 692 -13.38 25.78 11.37
CA ILE A 692 -11.95 25.49 11.50
C ILE A 692 -11.68 24.21 10.70
N GLY A 693 -11.02 24.37 9.56
CA GLY A 693 -10.69 23.31 8.61
C GLY A 693 -9.51 22.49 9.09
N GLY A 694 -8.38 22.54 8.38
CA GLY A 694 -7.18 21.77 8.69
C GLY A 694 -5.91 22.56 8.38
N GLN A 695 -4.77 22.01 8.81
CA GLN A 695 -3.45 22.58 8.59
C GLN A 695 -3.11 22.55 7.10
N SER A 696 -2.62 23.66 6.55
CA SER A 696 -2.25 23.78 5.14
C SER A 696 -0.90 23.09 4.87
N ALA A 697 -0.58 22.89 3.59
CA ALA A 697 0.76 22.50 3.15
C ALA A 697 1.23 23.47 2.06
N LEU A 698 2.49 23.89 2.12
CA LEU A 698 3.11 24.74 1.10
C LEU A 698 3.98 23.86 0.20
N ILE A 699 3.77 23.92 -1.12
CA ILE A 699 4.51 23.12 -2.08
C ILE A 699 5.19 23.96 -3.17
N LYS A 700 6.33 23.48 -3.68
CA LYS A 700 6.84 23.82 -5.02
C LYS A 700 6.43 22.74 -6.02
N MET A 701 6.16 23.13 -7.27
CA MET A 701 5.66 22.25 -8.34
C MET A 701 6.76 21.35 -8.93
N ARG A 702 7.51 20.62 -8.10
CA ARG A 702 8.63 19.75 -8.54
C ARG A 702 8.12 18.45 -9.18
N TRP A 703 7.56 18.54 -10.39
CA TRP A 703 6.94 17.40 -11.11
C TRP A 703 7.86 16.17 -11.20
N GLY A 704 7.44 15.07 -10.57
CA GLY A 704 8.17 13.80 -10.47
C GLY A 704 8.87 13.55 -9.14
N ALA A 705 8.96 14.57 -8.27
CA ALA A 705 9.42 14.41 -6.91
C ALA A 705 8.31 13.81 -6.02
N PRO A 706 8.66 13.03 -4.97
CA PRO A 706 7.67 12.54 -4.02
C PRO A 706 7.03 13.66 -3.18
N ALA A 707 5.90 13.34 -2.53
CA ALA A 707 5.11 14.29 -1.74
C ALA A 707 5.92 15.14 -0.75
N GLN A 708 6.87 14.52 -0.02
CA GLN A 708 7.71 15.21 0.95
C GLN A 708 8.63 16.23 0.27
N ASP A 709 9.17 15.89 -0.89
CA ASP A 709 10.07 16.75 -1.66
C ASP A 709 9.31 17.82 -2.44
N LEU A 710 7.97 17.78 -2.48
CA LEU A 710 7.18 18.92 -2.95
C LEU A 710 7.09 20.00 -1.89
N LEU A 711 7.19 19.67 -0.60
CA LEU A 711 7.01 20.64 0.49
C LEU A 711 8.11 21.72 0.47
N ILE A 712 7.74 22.94 0.84
CA ILE A 712 8.69 24.02 1.06
C ILE A 712 9.29 23.84 2.46
N GLU A 713 10.58 23.50 2.50
CA GLU A 713 11.31 23.34 3.75
C GLU A 713 11.36 24.65 4.55
N GLU A 714 11.23 24.53 5.87
CA GLU A 714 11.29 25.63 6.84
C GLU A 714 10.24 26.74 6.61
N ALA A 715 9.17 26.44 5.85
CA ALA A 715 8.07 27.37 5.68
C ALA A 715 7.24 27.47 6.97
N ASP A 716 6.69 28.66 7.21
CA ASP A 716 5.75 28.88 8.30
C ASP A 716 4.50 27.98 8.15
N GLU A 717 3.92 27.64 9.28
CA GLU A 717 2.79 26.73 9.37
C GLU A 717 1.46 27.50 9.29
N PHE A 718 0.51 27.01 8.49
CA PHE A 718 -0.77 27.69 8.25
C PHE A 718 -1.97 26.80 8.57
N ILE A 719 -3.14 27.40 8.75
CA ILE A 719 -4.42 26.70 8.93
C ILE A 719 -5.56 27.41 8.22
N LYS A 720 -6.43 26.60 7.60
CA LYS A 720 -7.64 27.10 6.94
C LYS A 720 -8.79 27.29 7.92
N PHE A 721 -9.33 28.49 7.98
CA PHE A 721 -10.67 28.77 8.53
C PHE A 721 -11.68 29.04 7.42
N ALA A 722 -12.97 28.99 7.72
CA ALA A 722 -14.01 29.40 6.80
C ALA A 722 -15.22 30.06 7.47
N LEU A 723 -15.81 30.99 6.73
CA LEU A 723 -17.00 31.75 7.10
C LEU A 723 -18.15 31.48 6.10
N GLY A 724 -19.30 32.10 6.29
CA GLY A 724 -20.33 32.16 5.25
C GLY A 724 -21.33 31.00 5.24
N GLU A 725 -22.00 30.84 4.11
CA GLU A 725 -23.09 29.87 3.93
C GLU A 725 -22.63 28.41 4.01
N ASN A 726 -21.38 28.12 3.67
CA ASN A 726 -20.85 26.75 3.60
C ASN A 726 -20.74 26.11 4.99
N VAL A 727 -20.12 26.81 5.93
CA VAL A 727 -19.76 26.28 7.25
C VAL A 727 -20.94 26.13 8.21
N LYS A 728 -22.05 26.83 7.96
CA LYS A 728 -23.27 26.67 8.77
C LYS A 728 -24.15 25.49 8.33
N ARG A 729 -23.88 24.85 7.18
CA ARG A 729 -24.60 23.67 6.63
C ARG A 729 -26.14 23.73 6.67
N SER A 730 -26.75 24.90 6.82
CA SER A 730 -28.19 25.08 7.04
C SER A 730 -29.07 24.74 5.83
N ARG A 731 -28.46 24.29 4.74
CA ARG A 731 -29.15 23.80 3.52
C ARG A 731 -29.50 22.31 3.63
N ASN A 732 -28.86 21.57 4.53
CA ASN A 732 -29.21 20.19 4.84
C ASN A 732 -30.15 20.17 6.07
N PRO A 733 -31.47 19.95 5.89
CA PRO A 733 -32.42 19.93 7.01
C PRO A 733 -32.21 18.75 7.96
N ALA A 734 -31.52 17.69 7.53
CA ALA A 734 -31.17 16.54 8.38
C ALA A 734 -29.91 16.79 9.20
N SER A 735 -29.13 17.83 8.88
CA SER A 735 -27.87 18.09 9.58
C SER A 735 -28.13 18.46 11.03
N ILE A 736 -27.46 17.78 11.96
CA ILE A 736 -27.50 18.10 13.40
C ILE A 736 -26.19 18.74 13.87
N ARG A 737 -25.18 18.77 12.99
CA ARG A 737 -23.84 19.27 13.30
C ARG A 737 -23.84 20.80 13.47
N TYR A 738 -23.54 21.25 14.68
CA TYR A 738 -23.31 22.65 15.00
C TYR A 738 -22.08 23.20 14.24
N PRO A 739 -22.09 24.47 13.76
CA PRO A 739 -23.14 25.48 13.84
C PRO A 739 -24.14 25.43 12.67
N GLN A 740 -25.35 25.94 12.89
CA GLN A 740 -26.40 26.12 11.86
C GLN A 740 -26.67 27.58 11.48
N THR A 741 -25.97 28.53 12.11
CA THR A 741 -26.14 29.98 11.92
C THR A 741 -24.79 30.68 11.94
N ARG A 742 -24.72 31.91 11.41
CA ARG A 742 -23.51 32.75 11.46
C ARG A 742 -23.09 33.10 12.89
N MET A 743 -24.04 33.31 13.81
CA MET A 743 -23.74 33.49 15.23
C MET A 743 -23.09 32.23 15.84
N GLY A 744 -23.52 31.05 15.40
CA GLY A 744 -22.88 29.81 15.81
C GLY A 744 -21.46 29.66 15.27
N VAL A 745 -21.17 30.20 14.09
CA VAL A 745 -19.81 30.20 13.51
C VAL A 745 -18.85 31.01 14.39
N GLU A 746 -19.23 32.23 14.79
CA GLU A 746 -18.47 33.03 15.76
C GLU A 746 -18.21 32.25 17.05
N GLN A 747 -19.25 31.61 17.58
CA GLN A 747 -19.15 30.85 18.83
C GLN A 747 -18.24 29.62 18.72
N VAL A 748 -18.10 29.00 17.54
CA VAL A 748 -17.12 27.92 17.33
C VAL A 748 -15.70 28.45 17.54
N PHE A 749 -15.35 29.60 16.97
CA PHE A 749 -14.01 30.17 17.13
C PHE A 749 -13.74 30.57 18.58
N VAL A 750 -14.69 31.30 19.20
CA VAL A 750 -14.57 31.70 20.61
C VAL A 750 -14.39 30.49 21.52
N ASN A 751 -15.16 29.42 21.30
CA ASN A 751 -15.04 28.20 22.09
C ASN A 751 -13.69 27.50 21.86
N ALA A 752 -13.24 27.37 20.62
CA ALA A 752 -11.99 26.70 20.28
C ALA A 752 -10.77 27.41 20.92
N PHE A 753 -10.69 28.74 20.82
CA PHE A 753 -9.60 29.50 21.43
C PHE A 753 -9.68 29.52 22.97
N SER A 754 -10.88 29.58 23.55
CA SER A 754 -11.04 29.45 25.00
C SER A 754 -10.55 28.09 25.51
N GLN A 755 -10.88 27.01 24.78
CA GLN A 755 -10.40 25.66 25.10
C GLN A 755 -8.88 25.51 24.95
N ALA A 756 -8.26 26.23 24.01
CA ALA A 756 -6.81 26.28 23.85
C ALA A 756 -6.14 26.97 25.05
N GLN A 757 -6.67 28.10 25.52
CA GLN A 757 -6.18 28.77 26.73
C GLN A 757 -6.36 27.91 27.99
N GLU A 758 -7.49 27.19 28.11
CA GLU A 758 -7.71 26.24 29.21
C GLU A 758 -6.71 25.07 29.15
N TYR A 759 -6.41 24.59 27.95
CA TYR A 759 -5.44 23.53 27.69
C TYR A 759 -4.02 23.96 28.08
N ASP A 760 -3.60 25.15 27.65
CA ASP A 760 -2.31 25.75 28.00
C ASP A 760 -2.17 25.90 29.52
N LYS A 761 -3.19 26.49 30.16
CA LYS A 761 -3.23 26.64 31.60
C LYS A 761 -3.13 25.30 32.33
N ALA A 762 -3.81 24.25 31.86
CA ALA A 762 -3.73 22.92 32.47
C ALA A 762 -2.31 22.34 32.41
N TRP A 763 -1.62 22.53 31.28
CA TRP A 763 -0.21 22.14 31.14
C TRP A 763 0.72 22.97 32.01
N ASP A 764 0.53 24.29 32.08
CA ASP A 764 1.30 25.18 32.96
C ASP A 764 1.13 24.81 34.44
N GLU A 765 -0.10 24.58 34.88
CA GLU A 765 -0.40 24.14 36.23
C GLU A 765 0.31 22.82 36.53
N TYR A 766 0.21 21.82 35.65
CA TYR A 766 0.90 20.55 35.79
C TYR A 766 2.43 20.69 35.79
N ASN A 767 2.98 21.52 34.89
CA ASN A 767 4.40 21.77 34.75
C ASN A 767 4.97 22.58 35.93
N SER A 768 4.15 23.35 36.63
CA SER A 768 4.56 24.05 37.86
C SER A 768 4.71 23.11 39.08
N LEU A 769 4.10 21.92 39.05
CA LEU A 769 4.14 20.97 40.15
C LEU A 769 5.55 20.40 40.36
N SER A 770 5.91 20.20 41.64
CA SER A 770 7.13 19.46 41.99
C SER A 770 7.06 18.01 41.50
N ARG A 771 8.22 17.35 41.31
CA ARG A 771 8.27 15.94 40.91
C ARG A 771 7.42 15.01 41.78
N ASN A 772 7.28 15.29 43.08
CA ASN A 772 6.48 14.48 43.99
C ASN A 772 4.97 14.72 43.81
N GLN A 773 4.56 15.95 43.49
CA GLN A 773 3.16 16.26 43.19
C GLN A 773 2.75 15.67 41.84
N ARG A 774 3.58 15.79 40.79
CA ARG A 774 3.30 15.20 39.48
C ARG A 774 3.09 13.70 39.52
N ARG A 775 3.77 12.98 40.42
CA ARG A 775 3.55 11.53 40.64
C ARG A 775 2.15 11.19 41.14
N ASN A 776 1.43 12.14 41.73
CA ASN A 776 0.10 11.95 42.31
C ASN A 776 -0.95 12.81 41.57
N THR A 777 -0.65 13.28 40.37
CA THR A 777 -1.55 14.13 39.58
C THR A 777 -1.55 13.61 38.16
N VAL A 778 -2.73 13.37 37.61
CA VAL A 778 -2.91 12.95 36.21
C VAL A 778 -2.39 14.06 35.31
N ALA A 779 -1.48 13.72 34.40
CA ALA A 779 -0.98 14.68 33.40
C ALA A 779 -2.14 15.09 32.47
N PRO A 780 -2.20 16.34 31.99
CA PRO A 780 -3.09 16.67 30.89
C PRO A 780 -2.85 15.77 29.68
N ARG A 781 -3.93 15.36 28.99
CA ARG A 781 -3.85 14.56 27.76
C ARG A 781 -3.48 15.47 26.60
N ARG A 782 -2.51 15.07 25.77
CA ARG A 782 -2.17 15.80 24.55
C ARG A 782 -3.32 15.68 23.53
N ASP A 783 -3.81 16.82 23.06
CA ASP A 783 -4.98 16.92 22.19
C ASP A 783 -4.60 17.73 20.95
N LEU A 784 -4.53 17.07 19.78
CA LEU A 784 -4.04 17.69 18.55
C LEU A 784 -4.91 18.86 18.08
N VAL A 785 -6.21 18.85 18.40
CA VAL A 785 -7.11 19.97 18.09
C VAL A 785 -6.75 21.16 18.97
N LYS A 786 -6.66 20.98 20.28
CA LYS A 786 -6.37 22.09 21.21
C LYS A 786 -4.95 22.63 21.06
N GLU A 787 -3.98 21.75 20.81
CA GLU A 787 -2.60 22.11 20.53
C GLU A 787 -2.49 22.95 19.27
N THR A 788 -3.13 22.54 18.17
CA THR A 788 -3.14 23.34 16.94
C THR A 788 -3.78 24.71 17.15
N MET A 789 -4.85 24.80 17.95
CA MET A 789 -5.45 26.10 18.29
C MET A 789 -4.55 26.96 19.18
N LEU A 790 -3.75 26.35 20.05
CA LEU A 790 -2.78 27.03 20.90
C LEU A 790 -1.59 27.56 20.10
N GLU A 791 -1.10 26.82 19.11
CA GLU A 791 -0.05 27.28 18.17
C GLU A 791 -0.43 28.62 17.51
N ILE A 792 -1.72 28.84 17.22
CA ILE A 792 -2.21 30.12 16.68
C ILE A 792 -2.07 31.25 17.70
N LEU A 793 -2.47 31.01 18.95
CA LEU A 793 -2.35 32.00 20.03
C LEU A 793 -0.89 32.34 20.35
N ASN A 794 0.02 31.39 20.12
CA ASN A 794 1.46 31.58 20.30
C ASN A 794 2.16 32.23 19.11
N GLY A 795 1.45 32.48 18.00
CA GLY A 795 2.04 33.02 16.77
C GLY A 795 2.93 32.02 16.01
N GLU A 796 2.74 30.72 16.26
CA GLU A 796 3.44 29.62 15.61
C GLU A 796 2.69 29.09 14.38
N ARG A 797 1.39 29.42 14.26
CA ARG A 797 0.53 29.02 13.14
C ARG A 797 -0.37 30.15 12.66
N PHE A 798 -0.39 30.40 11.36
CA PHE A 798 -1.07 31.55 10.76
C PHE A 798 -2.42 31.18 10.12
N VAL A 799 -3.42 32.04 10.32
CA VAL A 799 -4.81 31.79 9.87
C VAL A 799 -5.06 32.36 8.48
N THR A 800 -5.43 31.46 7.56
CA THR A 800 -5.98 31.81 6.24
C THR A 800 -7.48 31.51 6.23
N SER A 801 -8.35 32.50 6.03
CA SER A 801 -9.80 32.36 6.21
C SER A 801 -10.62 32.59 4.95
N HIS A 802 -11.33 31.56 4.49
CA HIS A 802 -12.37 31.69 3.46
C HIS A 802 -13.45 32.67 3.93
N SER A 803 -13.73 33.69 3.11
CA SER A 803 -14.67 34.75 3.47
C SER A 803 -15.33 35.38 2.24
N TYR A 804 -16.54 35.90 2.43
CA TYR A 804 -17.25 36.62 1.37
C TYR A 804 -17.79 37.96 1.86
N VAL A 805 -18.65 37.95 2.90
CA VAL A 805 -19.40 39.13 3.32
C VAL A 805 -18.67 39.95 4.38
N GLN A 806 -18.78 41.27 4.25
CA GLN A 806 -18.14 42.26 5.14
C GLN A 806 -18.41 42.01 6.64
N SER A 807 -19.60 41.53 6.99
CA SER A 807 -20.02 41.37 8.40
C SER A 807 -19.28 40.23 9.09
N GLU A 808 -18.98 39.15 8.36
CA GLU A 808 -18.26 38.01 8.93
C GLU A 808 -16.75 38.26 8.94
N ILE A 809 -16.23 38.97 7.93
CA ILE A 809 -14.83 39.43 7.93
C ILE A 809 -14.57 40.31 9.16
N ASN A 810 -15.45 41.29 9.41
CA ASN A 810 -15.35 42.16 10.59
C ASN A 810 -15.54 41.40 11.91
N MET A 811 -16.43 40.40 11.95
CA MET A 811 -16.59 39.55 13.13
C MET A 811 -15.31 38.78 13.45
N LEU A 812 -14.71 38.11 12.45
CA LEU A 812 -13.53 37.28 12.70
C LEU A 812 -12.31 38.12 13.12
N MET A 813 -12.13 39.32 12.55
CA MET A 813 -11.09 40.27 13.03
C MET A 813 -11.29 40.60 14.52
N HIS A 814 -12.51 40.89 14.97
CA HIS A 814 -12.77 41.15 16.39
C HIS A 814 -12.60 39.92 17.29
N VAL A 815 -12.91 38.71 16.80
CA VAL A 815 -12.57 37.49 17.53
C VAL A 815 -11.06 37.39 17.69
N ALA A 816 -10.30 37.61 16.62
CA ALA A 816 -8.83 37.58 16.67
C ALA A 816 -8.26 38.64 17.64
N ASP A 817 -8.75 39.87 17.59
CA ASP A 817 -8.40 40.95 18.53
C ASP A 817 -8.63 40.55 20.00
N ASN A 818 -9.75 39.87 20.28
CA ASN A 818 -10.10 39.45 21.65
C ASN A 818 -9.19 38.35 22.21
N PHE A 819 -8.55 37.59 21.32
CA PHE A 819 -7.62 36.51 21.67
C PHE A 819 -6.15 36.88 21.37
N ASP A 820 -5.88 38.14 21.04
CA ASP A 820 -4.54 38.72 20.84
C ASP A 820 -3.72 38.06 19.70
N PHE A 821 -4.37 37.75 18.58
CA PHE A 821 -3.70 37.28 17.37
C PHE A 821 -4.24 37.96 16.11
N ASN A 822 -3.51 37.87 15.00
CA ASN A 822 -3.93 38.44 13.71
C ASN A 822 -4.43 37.38 12.73
N ILE A 823 -5.48 37.72 11.97
CA ILE A 823 -5.81 36.97 10.75
C ILE A 823 -4.75 37.32 9.71
N ASN A 824 -4.04 36.31 9.21
CA ASN A 824 -3.00 36.51 8.21
C ASN A 824 -3.62 36.92 6.87
N THR A 825 -4.50 36.06 6.34
CA THR A 825 -5.11 36.29 5.02
C THR A 825 -6.58 35.94 5.01
N PHE A 826 -7.41 36.81 4.46
CA PHE A 826 -8.77 36.49 4.08
C PHE A 826 -8.82 36.08 2.61
N THR A 827 -9.32 34.87 2.31
CA THR A 827 -9.38 34.31 0.96
C THR A 827 -10.77 34.41 0.35
N HIS A 828 -10.80 34.50 -0.97
CA HIS A 828 -11.90 34.94 -1.85
C HIS A 828 -12.34 36.38 -1.59
N ILE A 829 -12.65 36.70 -0.34
CA ILE A 829 -12.86 38.04 0.25
C ILE A 829 -13.60 39.02 -0.67
N LEU A 830 -14.70 38.57 -1.28
CA LEU A 830 -15.35 39.30 -2.36
C LEU A 830 -15.98 40.65 -1.95
N GLU A 831 -16.21 40.88 -0.66
CA GLU A 831 -16.57 42.18 -0.09
C GLU A 831 -15.45 42.86 0.72
N GLY A 832 -14.19 42.44 0.53
CA GLY A 832 -13.02 43.01 1.21
C GLY A 832 -12.89 44.52 1.02
N TYR A 833 -13.22 45.03 -0.17
CA TYR A 833 -13.25 46.46 -0.49
C TYR A 833 -14.12 47.30 0.47
N LYS A 834 -15.09 46.70 1.17
CA LYS A 834 -15.96 47.39 2.13
C LYS A 834 -15.36 47.52 3.53
N VAL A 835 -14.31 46.75 3.81
CA VAL A 835 -13.62 46.66 5.11
C VAL A 835 -12.11 46.82 4.98
N ALA A 836 -11.61 47.24 3.81
CA ALA A 836 -10.18 47.32 3.52
C ALA A 836 -9.42 48.26 4.47
N ASP A 837 -10.07 49.34 4.93
CA ASP A 837 -9.55 50.24 5.96
C ASP A 837 -9.26 49.51 7.28
N LYS A 838 -10.16 48.61 7.68
CA LYS A 838 -10.04 47.82 8.90
C LYS A 838 -9.03 46.69 8.73
N MET A 839 -9.01 46.05 7.56
CA MET A 839 -8.00 45.02 7.26
C MET A 839 -6.58 45.59 7.31
N ALA A 840 -6.35 46.76 6.72
CA ALA A 840 -5.05 47.43 6.76
C ALA A 840 -4.65 47.81 8.21
N GLN A 841 -5.61 48.21 9.04
CA GLN A 841 -5.37 48.48 10.46
C GLN A 841 -5.09 47.20 11.27
N HIS A 842 -5.79 46.10 10.95
CA HIS A 842 -5.63 44.78 11.55
C HIS A 842 -4.28 44.14 11.19
N GLY A 843 -3.76 44.48 10.00
CA GLY A 843 -2.61 43.81 9.39
C GLY A 843 -3.00 42.56 8.59
N ALA A 844 -4.28 42.40 8.24
CA ALA A 844 -4.74 41.27 7.44
C ALA A 844 -4.54 41.51 5.94
N GLY A 845 -3.99 40.52 5.25
CA GLY A 845 -3.95 40.43 3.79
C GLY A 845 -5.28 40.02 3.17
N GLY A 846 -5.39 40.18 1.86
CA GLY A 846 -6.58 39.78 1.10
C GLY A 846 -6.21 39.03 -0.17
N SER A 847 -6.71 37.82 -0.34
CA SER A 847 -6.57 37.08 -1.59
C SER A 847 -7.94 36.88 -2.23
N THR A 848 -8.16 37.47 -3.39
CA THR A 848 -9.50 37.56 -4.02
C THR A 848 -9.55 36.91 -5.39
N PHE A 849 -10.75 36.59 -5.84
CA PHE A 849 -10.98 36.41 -7.26
C PHE A 849 -10.96 37.76 -7.99
N SER A 850 -10.52 37.73 -9.24
CA SER A 850 -10.53 38.86 -10.16
C SER A 850 -11.97 39.17 -10.66
N ASP A 851 -12.72 38.14 -11.10
CA ASP A 851 -14.03 38.24 -11.73
C ASP A 851 -15.03 37.08 -11.48
N TRP A 852 -14.73 36.17 -10.53
CA TRP A 852 -15.59 35.02 -10.24
C TRP A 852 -16.59 35.27 -9.09
N TRP A 853 -17.86 35.49 -9.43
CA TRP A 853 -18.97 35.67 -8.47
C TRP A 853 -20.36 35.39 -9.07
N GLY A 854 -21.43 35.65 -8.30
CA GLY A 854 -22.83 35.60 -8.75
C GLY A 854 -23.51 34.22 -8.64
N TYR A 855 -22.81 33.20 -8.17
CA TYR A 855 -23.30 31.82 -8.05
C TYR A 855 -23.93 31.50 -6.67
N LYS A 856 -23.82 32.40 -5.68
CA LYS A 856 -24.48 32.33 -4.36
C LYS A 856 -25.04 33.70 -3.97
N TRP A 857 -25.90 33.71 -2.95
CA TRP A 857 -26.45 34.96 -2.44
C TRP A 857 -25.38 35.81 -1.74
N GLU A 858 -24.52 35.20 -0.93
CA GLU A 858 -23.42 35.89 -0.23
C GLU A 858 -22.36 36.53 -1.14
N VAL A 859 -22.29 36.15 -2.41
CA VAL A 859 -21.32 36.70 -3.39
C VAL A 859 -21.95 37.71 -4.36
N ARG A 860 -23.19 38.16 -4.10
CA ARG A 860 -23.96 39.01 -5.03
C ARG A 860 -23.35 40.41 -5.24
N TYR A 861 -22.64 40.93 -4.24
CA TYR A 861 -22.09 42.29 -4.28
C TYR A 861 -20.59 42.33 -4.60
N ALA A 862 -20.03 41.22 -5.06
CA ALA A 862 -18.66 41.18 -5.58
C ALA A 862 -18.52 42.12 -6.79
N ILE A 863 -17.34 42.72 -6.93
CA ILE A 863 -17.01 43.65 -8.01
C ILE A 863 -15.58 43.41 -8.50
N PRO A 864 -15.28 43.65 -9.80
CA PRO A 864 -13.91 43.45 -10.32
C PRO A 864 -12.90 44.46 -9.76
N TYR A 865 -13.37 45.51 -9.10
CA TYR A 865 -12.54 46.54 -8.46
C TYR A 865 -12.04 46.12 -7.07
N ASN A 866 -12.44 44.95 -6.55
CA ASN A 866 -12.18 44.54 -5.17
C ASN A 866 -10.68 44.58 -4.84
N ALA A 867 -9.86 43.91 -5.66
CA ALA A 867 -8.41 43.87 -5.48
C ALA A 867 -7.77 45.26 -5.45
N ALA A 868 -8.13 46.12 -6.41
CA ALA A 868 -7.57 47.46 -6.54
C ALA A 868 -7.96 48.37 -5.36
N LEU A 869 -9.22 48.30 -4.91
CA LEU A 869 -9.68 49.10 -3.78
C LEU A 869 -9.03 48.66 -2.46
N MET A 870 -8.82 47.35 -2.27
CA MET A 870 -8.08 46.85 -1.11
C MET A 870 -6.62 47.32 -1.13
N GLN A 871 -5.95 47.21 -2.28
CA GLN A 871 -4.57 47.67 -2.45
C GLN A 871 -4.45 49.18 -2.17
N GLN A 872 -5.37 50.00 -2.69
CA GLN A 872 -5.39 51.45 -2.45
C GLN A 872 -5.56 51.81 -0.96
N ALA A 873 -6.22 50.95 -0.18
CA ALA A 873 -6.35 51.11 1.26
C ALA A 873 -5.11 50.66 2.05
N GLY A 874 -4.09 50.10 1.38
CA GLY A 874 -2.85 49.63 2.01
C GLY A 874 -2.85 48.14 2.38
N VAL A 875 -3.82 47.36 1.89
CA VAL A 875 -3.84 45.89 2.08
C VAL A 875 -2.87 45.23 1.09
N VAL A 876 -2.12 44.22 1.55
CA VAL A 876 -1.38 43.32 0.65
C VAL A 876 -2.39 42.40 -0.04
N VAL A 877 -2.47 42.49 -1.38
CA VAL A 877 -3.52 41.81 -2.15
C VAL A 877 -2.94 40.76 -3.09
N ALA A 878 -3.43 39.53 -3.00
CA ALA A 878 -3.16 38.46 -3.96
C ALA A 878 -4.42 38.12 -4.79
N LEU A 879 -4.20 37.42 -5.91
CA LEU A 879 -5.26 36.74 -6.66
C LEU A 879 -5.06 35.23 -6.58
N ASN A 880 -6.11 34.50 -6.19
CA ASN A 880 -6.10 33.04 -6.13
C ASN A 880 -7.00 32.42 -7.20
N SER A 881 -6.78 31.13 -7.43
CA SER A 881 -7.53 30.38 -8.43
C SER A 881 -8.75 29.65 -7.88
N ASP A 882 -8.62 28.97 -6.73
CA ASP A 882 -9.58 27.97 -6.21
C ASP A 882 -9.97 26.90 -7.25
N ASP A 883 -9.18 26.74 -8.32
CA ASP A 883 -9.52 25.91 -9.49
C ASP A 883 -8.27 25.47 -10.29
N ALA A 884 -8.27 24.20 -10.70
CA ALA A 884 -7.14 23.58 -11.38
C ALA A 884 -6.91 24.07 -12.83
N GLU A 885 -7.92 24.66 -13.47
CA GLU A 885 -7.80 25.27 -14.80
C GLU A 885 -7.48 26.77 -14.70
N MET A 886 -8.03 27.48 -13.71
CA MET A 886 -7.77 28.90 -13.51
C MET A 886 -6.35 29.15 -12.97
N SER A 887 -5.82 28.25 -12.14
CA SER A 887 -4.46 28.34 -11.56
C SER A 887 -3.37 28.55 -12.62
N ARG A 888 -3.41 27.80 -13.74
CA ARG A 888 -2.48 27.99 -14.86
C ARG A 888 -2.70 29.28 -15.69
N ARG A 889 -3.66 30.12 -15.31
CA ARG A 889 -4.04 31.37 -16.00
C ARG A 889 -4.01 32.57 -15.06
N LEU A 890 -3.42 32.46 -13.88
CA LEU A 890 -3.35 33.54 -12.89
C LEU A 890 -2.69 34.82 -13.45
N ASN A 891 -1.79 34.72 -14.42
CA ASN A 891 -1.26 35.89 -15.15
C ASN A 891 -2.35 36.67 -15.91
N GLN A 892 -3.33 35.97 -16.49
CA GLN A 892 -4.49 36.58 -17.15
C GLN A 892 -5.46 37.16 -16.12
N GLU A 893 -5.57 36.52 -14.95
CA GLU A 893 -6.38 37.02 -13.83
C GLU A 893 -5.81 38.33 -13.28
N ALA A 894 -4.47 38.43 -13.13
CA ALA A 894 -3.77 39.66 -12.80
C ALA A 894 -4.04 40.79 -13.81
N ALA A 895 -4.05 40.48 -15.12
CA ALA A 895 -4.32 41.47 -16.16
C ALA A 895 -5.69 42.16 -16.01
N LYS A 896 -6.68 41.50 -15.39
CA LYS A 896 -8.01 42.08 -15.15
C LYS A 896 -7.93 43.24 -14.15
N ALA A 897 -7.01 43.22 -13.19
CA ALA A 897 -6.80 44.33 -12.25
C ALA A 897 -6.32 45.61 -12.95
N VAL A 898 -5.51 45.48 -14.01
CA VAL A 898 -5.12 46.61 -14.89
C VAL A 898 -6.36 47.19 -15.58
N LYS A 899 -7.18 46.32 -16.18
CA LYS A 899 -8.38 46.72 -16.93
C LYS A 899 -9.44 47.39 -16.07
N TYR A 900 -9.79 46.79 -14.93
CA TYR A 900 -10.90 47.27 -14.10
C TYR A 900 -10.43 48.26 -13.04
N GLY A 901 -9.29 48.03 -12.39
CA GLY A 901 -8.83 48.80 -11.24
C GLY A 901 -7.84 49.93 -11.55
N ASN A 902 -7.36 50.06 -12.79
CA ASN A 902 -6.25 50.94 -13.16
C ASN A 902 -5.00 50.70 -12.29
N VAL A 903 -4.78 49.45 -11.91
CA VAL A 903 -3.56 48.96 -11.25
C VAL A 903 -2.42 48.96 -12.28
N SER A 904 -1.21 49.30 -11.86
CA SER A 904 -0.05 49.24 -12.76
C SER A 904 0.24 47.80 -13.17
N GLU A 905 0.87 47.57 -14.33
CA GLU A 905 1.19 46.21 -14.79
C GLU A 905 2.14 45.48 -13.83
N VAL A 906 3.10 46.21 -13.23
CA VAL A 906 4.00 45.67 -12.21
C VAL A 906 3.22 45.26 -10.96
N ASP A 907 2.34 46.14 -10.46
CA ASP A 907 1.54 45.85 -9.27
C ASP A 907 0.55 44.70 -9.52
N ALA A 908 -0.01 44.60 -10.72
CA ALA A 908 -0.86 43.50 -11.12
C ALA A 908 -0.08 42.17 -11.12
N LEU A 909 1.14 42.15 -11.68
CA LEU A 909 1.99 40.96 -11.64
C LEU A 909 2.38 40.59 -10.20
N LYS A 910 2.65 41.57 -9.33
CA LYS A 910 2.90 41.34 -7.90
C LYS A 910 1.74 40.61 -7.22
N MET A 911 0.48 40.83 -7.62
CA MET A 911 -0.68 40.14 -7.04
C MET A 911 -0.67 38.61 -7.25
N VAL A 912 0.15 38.08 -8.15
CA VAL A 912 0.29 36.63 -8.38
C VAL A 912 1.72 36.13 -8.19
N THR A 913 2.62 36.97 -7.67
CA THR A 913 4.04 36.64 -7.45
C THR A 913 4.50 37.12 -6.06
N LEU A 914 4.90 38.39 -5.92
CA LEU A 914 5.45 38.91 -4.68
C LEU A 914 4.42 38.99 -3.55
N ASN A 915 3.20 39.41 -3.82
CA ASN A 915 2.17 39.56 -2.78
C ASN A 915 1.78 38.20 -2.16
N PRO A 916 1.48 37.13 -2.92
CA PRO A 916 1.29 35.82 -2.31
C PRO A 916 2.55 35.31 -1.60
N ALA A 917 3.77 35.62 -2.07
CA ALA A 917 4.99 35.30 -1.31
C ALA A 917 5.00 36.00 0.06
N ILE A 918 4.63 37.29 0.13
CA ILE A 918 4.52 38.03 1.40
C ILE A 918 3.45 37.41 2.29
N LEU A 919 2.27 37.08 1.76
CA LEU A 919 1.17 36.49 2.55
C LEU A 919 1.50 35.08 3.08
N LEU A 920 2.43 34.39 2.44
CA LEU A 920 2.90 33.06 2.83
C LEU A 920 4.24 33.10 3.60
N HIS A 921 4.78 34.30 3.86
CA HIS A 921 6.07 34.53 4.51
C HIS A 921 7.26 33.87 3.78
N LEU A 922 7.24 33.93 2.44
CA LEU A 922 8.26 33.39 1.54
C LEU A 922 8.93 34.48 0.69
N ASP A 923 8.66 35.76 0.97
CA ASP A 923 9.15 36.89 0.18
C ASP A 923 10.66 37.16 0.35
N ASP A 924 11.33 36.51 1.29
CA ASP A 924 12.78 36.50 1.38
C ASP A 924 13.41 35.56 0.33
N ARG A 925 12.69 34.49 -0.05
CA ARG A 925 13.15 33.43 -0.97
C ARG A 925 12.60 33.54 -2.39
N MET A 926 11.36 33.97 -2.58
CA MET A 926 10.69 33.91 -3.90
C MET A 926 9.78 35.12 -4.16
N GLY A 927 9.04 35.10 -5.28
CA GLY A 927 8.07 36.14 -5.67
C GLY A 927 8.64 37.39 -6.35
N SER A 928 9.97 37.55 -6.39
CA SER A 928 10.67 38.62 -7.12
C SER A 928 12.01 38.12 -7.69
N ILE A 929 12.60 38.84 -8.65
CA ILE A 929 13.92 38.56 -9.19
C ILE A 929 14.91 39.49 -8.50
N ARG A 930 15.60 38.95 -7.48
CA ARG A 930 16.62 39.66 -6.70
C ARG A 930 17.76 38.70 -6.38
N GLU A 931 19.00 39.20 -6.37
CA GLU A 931 20.17 38.41 -6.01
C GLU A 931 19.99 37.72 -4.65
N GLY A 932 20.36 36.44 -4.59
CA GLY A 932 20.25 35.55 -3.43
C GLY A 932 18.95 34.75 -3.31
N LYS A 933 17.89 35.15 -4.02
CA LYS A 933 16.61 34.43 -4.05
C LYS A 933 16.68 33.13 -4.83
N ASP A 934 15.74 32.23 -4.56
CA ASP A 934 15.56 30.97 -5.30
C ASP A 934 15.27 31.31 -6.78
N ALA A 935 15.89 30.57 -7.69
CA ALA A 935 15.70 30.75 -9.14
C ALA A 935 14.40 30.12 -9.63
N ASP A 936 13.28 30.58 -9.06
CA ASP A 936 11.91 30.23 -9.43
C ASP A 936 11.42 31.22 -10.49
N LEU A 937 11.63 30.90 -11.77
CA LEU A 937 11.57 31.85 -12.88
C LEU A 937 10.69 31.34 -14.03
N VAL A 938 10.11 32.26 -14.81
CA VAL A 938 9.36 31.93 -16.04
C VAL A 938 9.84 32.80 -17.18
N LEU A 939 10.23 32.17 -18.28
CA LEU A 939 10.52 32.84 -19.55
C LEU A 939 9.28 32.80 -20.43
N TRP A 940 8.74 33.97 -20.76
CA TRP A 940 7.53 34.13 -21.55
C TRP A 940 7.85 34.54 -22.99
N SER A 941 7.06 34.02 -23.93
CA SER A 941 7.15 34.34 -25.34
C SER A 941 6.69 35.76 -25.71
N ASP A 942 5.94 36.42 -24.81
CA ASP A 942 5.34 37.75 -25.00
C ASP A 942 5.11 38.38 -23.61
N HIS A 943 4.53 39.57 -23.56
CA HIS A 943 4.20 40.28 -22.34
C HIS A 943 3.41 39.40 -21.35
N PRO A 944 3.86 39.21 -20.09
CA PRO A 944 3.34 38.16 -19.20
C PRO A 944 1.84 38.27 -18.86
N LEU A 945 1.28 39.48 -18.87
CA LEU A 945 -0.17 39.73 -18.66
C LEU A 945 -1.03 39.56 -19.93
N SER A 946 -0.44 39.17 -21.06
CA SER A 946 -1.15 38.97 -22.34
C SER A 946 -1.83 37.59 -22.39
N VAL A 947 -3.01 37.53 -23.00
CA VAL A 947 -3.68 36.26 -23.32
C VAL A 947 -2.95 35.44 -24.40
N TYR A 948 -1.98 36.06 -25.10
CA TYR A 948 -1.12 35.40 -26.09
C TYR A 948 0.21 34.93 -25.52
N ALA A 949 0.54 35.31 -24.28
CA ALA A 949 1.78 34.87 -23.65
C ALA A 949 1.73 33.38 -23.34
N VAL A 950 2.83 32.70 -23.66
CA VAL A 950 3.04 31.28 -23.36
C VAL A 950 4.34 31.16 -22.57
N ALA A 951 4.32 30.39 -21.49
CA ALA A 951 5.55 30.01 -20.79
C ALA A 951 6.39 29.14 -21.75
N GLU A 952 7.60 29.58 -22.06
CA GLU A 952 8.56 28.78 -22.84
C GLU A 952 9.27 27.79 -21.93
N THR A 953 9.72 28.27 -20.77
CA THR A 953 10.37 27.45 -19.75
C THR A 953 9.99 27.98 -18.37
N THR A 954 9.70 27.07 -17.44
CA THR A 954 9.42 27.36 -16.04
C THR A 954 10.45 26.64 -15.19
N TRP A 955 11.25 27.40 -14.45
CA TRP A 955 12.26 26.88 -13.53
C TRP A 955 11.78 26.95 -12.10
N ILE A 956 12.16 25.94 -11.32
CA ILE A 956 12.11 25.95 -9.86
C ILE A 956 13.51 25.68 -9.39
N GLU A 957 14.10 26.59 -8.62
CA GLU A 957 15.47 26.47 -8.12
C GLU A 957 16.47 26.15 -9.26
N GLY A 958 16.27 26.77 -10.43
CA GLY A 958 17.10 26.56 -11.62
C GLY A 958 16.88 25.23 -12.37
N VAL A 959 15.98 24.36 -11.91
CA VAL A 959 15.59 23.11 -12.60
C VAL A 959 14.44 23.38 -13.58
N PRO A 960 14.56 23.07 -14.89
CA PRO A 960 13.49 23.31 -15.86
C PRO A 960 12.40 22.21 -15.78
N TYR A 961 11.52 22.28 -14.78
CA TYR A 961 10.46 21.30 -14.63
C TYR A 961 9.44 21.32 -15.79
N TYR A 962 9.32 22.46 -16.47
CA TYR A 962 8.60 22.58 -17.75
C TYR A 962 9.46 23.29 -18.79
N ASP A 963 9.59 22.68 -19.96
CA ASP A 963 10.10 23.29 -21.18
C ASP A 963 9.17 22.96 -22.34
N ARG A 964 8.79 23.97 -23.12
CA ARG A 964 7.81 23.82 -24.19
C ARG A 964 8.30 22.94 -25.34
N GLN A 965 9.61 22.93 -25.63
CA GLN A 965 10.16 22.06 -26.67
C GLN A 965 10.17 20.61 -26.18
N GLU A 966 10.54 20.38 -24.92
CA GLU A 966 10.44 19.07 -24.29
C GLU A 966 8.99 18.57 -24.26
N ASP A 967 8.02 19.43 -23.90
CA ASP A 967 6.59 19.09 -23.87
C ASP A 967 6.08 18.55 -25.21
N ILE A 968 6.49 19.18 -26.33
CA ILE A 968 6.14 18.70 -27.68
C ILE A 968 6.69 17.28 -27.93
N LEU A 969 7.92 17.01 -27.48
CA LEU A 969 8.53 15.68 -27.59
C LEU A 969 7.86 14.66 -26.66
N LEU A 970 7.45 15.07 -25.46
CA LEU A 970 6.71 14.24 -24.51
C LEU A 970 5.35 13.83 -25.08
N ARG A 971 4.60 14.76 -25.70
CA ARG A 971 3.33 14.43 -26.38
C ARG A 971 3.51 13.37 -27.48
N GLN A 972 4.57 13.49 -28.27
CA GLN A 972 4.89 12.49 -29.30
C GLN A 972 5.30 11.14 -28.70
N ARG A 973 6.01 11.14 -27.57
CA ARG A 973 6.36 9.92 -26.83
C ARG A 973 5.11 9.24 -26.27
N ILE A 974 4.23 10.01 -25.61
CA ILE A 974 2.95 9.54 -25.07
C ILE A 974 2.13 8.89 -26.19
N ALA A 975 1.96 9.56 -27.32
CA ALA A 975 1.19 9.01 -28.45
C ALA A 975 1.78 7.68 -28.97
N ARG A 976 3.11 7.59 -29.11
CA ARG A 976 3.79 6.36 -29.52
C ARG A 976 3.65 5.24 -28.50
N GLU A 977 3.82 5.55 -27.23
CA GLU A 977 3.74 4.56 -26.15
C GLU A 977 2.33 4.01 -25.98
N ARG A 978 1.31 4.88 -26.03
CA ARG A 978 -0.09 4.46 -26.06
C ARG A 978 -0.36 3.50 -27.21
N ALA A 979 0.04 3.89 -28.43
CA ALA A 979 -0.16 3.04 -29.61
C ALA A 979 0.56 1.69 -29.51
N ARG A 980 1.74 1.66 -28.89
CA ARG A 980 2.49 0.42 -28.64
C ARG A 980 1.75 -0.50 -27.68
N ILE A 981 1.32 0.01 -26.52
CA ILE A 981 0.64 -0.80 -25.49
C ILE A 981 -0.73 -1.27 -26.00
N ILE A 982 -1.51 -0.41 -26.64
CA ILE A 982 -2.79 -0.78 -27.26
C ILE A 982 -2.59 -1.91 -28.28
N ALA A 983 -1.52 -1.83 -29.10
CA ALA A 983 -1.20 -2.89 -30.04
C ALA A 983 -0.78 -4.20 -29.37
N SER A 984 -0.21 -4.17 -28.15
CA SER A 984 0.05 -5.38 -27.36
C SER A 984 -1.26 -5.99 -26.87
N ILE A 985 -2.14 -5.19 -26.26
CA ILE A 985 -3.47 -5.63 -25.77
C ILE A 985 -4.25 -6.34 -26.87
N THR A 986 -4.36 -5.73 -28.07
CA THR A 986 -5.11 -6.31 -29.19
C THR A 986 -4.47 -7.61 -29.75
N ARG A 987 -3.15 -7.80 -29.60
CA ARG A 987 -2.49 -9.06 -29.97
C ARG A 987 -2.77 -10.17 -28.96
N ASP A 988 -2.77 -9.83 -27.68
CA ASP A 988 -3.06 -10.79 -26.62
C ASP A 988 -4.51 -11.26 -26.70
N GLU A 989 -5.46 -10.37 -27.00
CA GLU A 989 -6.87 -10.72 -27.27
C GLU A 989 -7.05 -11.64 -28.48
N SER A 990 -6.20 -11.49 -29.52
CA SER A 990 -6.24 -12.37 -30.70
C SER A 990 -5.54 -13.71 -30.49
N GLY A 991 -4.87 -13.92 -29.35
CA GLY A 991 -4.24 -15.18 -28.94
C GLY A 991 -5.23 -16.29 -28.56
N ALA A 992 -6.52 -15.98 -28.37
CA ALA A 992 -7.58 -16.97 -28.19
C ALA A 992 -8.10 -17.59 -29.51
N SER A 993 -7.51 -17.24 -30.65
CA SER A 993 -7.78 -17.94 -31.91
C SER A 993 -6.55 -18.01 -32.79
N ASN A 994 -6.06 -19.24 -33.03
CA ASN A 994 -5.18 -19.64 -34.13
C ASN A 994 -4.84 -18.54 -35.14
N VAL A 995 -3.54 -18.26 -35.33
CA VAL A 995 -2.84 -18.38 -36.63
C VAL A 995 -1.37 -17.94 -36.47
N THR A 996 -0.49 -18.91 -36.69
CA THR A 996 0.93 -18.80 -37.07
C THR A 996 1.22 -17.89 -38.26
N CYS A 997 2.47 -17.38 -38.30
CA CYS A 997 3.25 -16.83 -39.43
C CYS A 997 3.20 -15.29 -39.63
N TYR A 998 4.28 -14.55 -39.89
CA TYR A 998 5.64 -14.82 -40.40
C TYR A 998 6.66 -13.86 -39.78
#